data_AF-A0A9P1BEP4-F1
#
_entry.id   AF-A0A9P1BEP4-F1
#
_cell.length_a   1.000
_cell.length_b   1.000
_cell.length_c   1.000
_cell.angle_alpha   90.00
_cell.angle_beta   90.00
_cell.angle_gamma   90.00
#
_symmetry.space_group_name_H-M   'P 1'
#
loop_
_entity.id
_entity.type
_entity.pdbx_description
1 polymer ?
#
loop_
_entity_poly.entity_id
_entity_poly.type
_entity_poly.pdbx_seq_one_letter_code
_entity_poly.pdbx_strand_id
1 'polypeptide(L)'
;MVFAHGNHELFAAGLIQLYQPEILYLTCSSDSENDWIEAQVRTSLQSLGFEGCVTFLPVTEQEIYRRMLARDISWFAELRDRVGTWLSQLRPEVVFTDAFEWYNSVHDLCPLLVDAAIDSYKISWLRVPRRYDLPLAFQTTSAQRISGSDTPDFFILKHILTAEQSRRKRELVQHLTQVDASVQDATSTWKQERYEREFYRSVPLGRDYRTAPLRDAWKTYDDHGLDNVRRGRYQEAILFHEHYVLIVNRCLGSRTGTELYVRDLAIALQRQGHCPTVFSPKLGLLADDLKSHGLSVFDRLEEISTAPDVIHGHHTWETMAALVQFPEVPAVFVGHDATAWHDTPPRMPQIGHYIAVDYTLLDRFVESHGIEPNRVTVVPNPIAFAGFRKRGALPARPRRALQISGYSGTHERDEIEAACSARGIQLDSIGHHFGNTSTNPEALFADYDLVFAKGRCAFEAAAAGAAVVFCDTWGCGPLLSNRVLDEGHGILTGRRMLAEEFSTPVLLERIDQYDANDAAEVSQRVHDIFDAESVTARLVDLYRDVIAKHELLPEKTAQLGLQQELLWWAANFDRVLQEQNEAGARMTPRRRTASSIEVGSSVDFAHPFRGAGWYAPERDGHGYFCWLGPEPTAWLELRVPEGRLFCLHCEIAYVHDPELFEHLELFVAGQRVDIEHIEGESIFSIRGKLPMNEPIVSGNTIRVELKLPKTTCPSDVNVASTDDRPLGVAVRAIAIEADDEALIIPFNCDGAGRSPTVCRSKRAA
;
A
#
# COMPACT_ATOMS: atom_id res chain seq x y z
N MET A 1 -24.68 -43.20 -9.77
CA MET A 1 -24.79 -42.15 -8.75
C MET A 1 -23.39 -41.77 -8.33
N VAL A 2 -23.12 -40.50 -8.07
CA VAL A 2 -21.81 -40.02 -7.61
C VAL A 2 -22.02 -39.24 -6.31
N PHE A 3 -21.38 -39.66 -5.23
CA PHE A 3 -21.49 -39.00 -3.93
C PHE A 3 -20.09 -38.54 -3.47
N ALA A 4 -20.02 -37.47 -2.70
CA ALA A 4 -18.80 -37.02 -2.07
C ALA A 4 -18.25 -38.08 -1.11
N HIS A 5 -19.10 -38.56 -0.20
CA HIS A 5 -18.77 -39.55 0.83
C HIS A 5 -20.02 -40.36 1.24
N GLY A 6 -19.84 -41.30 2.19
CA GLY A 6 -20.90 -42.17 2.71
C GLY A 6 -22.06 -41.44 3.41
N ASN A 7 -23.10 -42.20 3.75
CA ASN A 7 -24.38 -41.76 4.35
C ASN A 7 -25.33 -41.01 3.41
N HIS A 8 -24.86 -40.43 2.31
CA HIS A 8 -25.75 -39.71 1.37
C HIS A 8 -26.77 -40.65 0.68
N GLU A 9 -26.47 -41.94 0.60
CA GLU A 9 -27.38 -42.98 0.15
C GLU A 9 -28.73 -42.97 0.88
N LEU A 10 -28.82 -42.47 2.12
CA LEU A 10 -30.08 -42.36 2.85
C LEU A 10 -31.08 -41.40 2.18
N PHE A 11 -30.61 -40.43 1.40
CA PHE A 11 -31.45 -39.49 0.66
C PHE A 11 -31.96 -40.05 -0.68
N ALA A 12 -31.35 -41.15 -1.17
CA ALA A 12 -31.73 -41.85 -2.39
C ALA A 12 -32.02 -43.35 -2.16
N ALA A 13 -32.35 -43.73 -0.92
CA ALA A 13 -32.57 -45.12 -0.54
C ALA A 13 -33.66 -45.81 -1.38
N GLY A 14 -34.69 -45.07 -1.81
CA GLY A 14 -35.73 -45.57 -2.70
C GLY A 14 -35.24 -45.86 -4.11
N LEU A 15 -34.47 -44.94 -4.69
CA LEU A 15 -33.87 -45.13 -6.02
C LEU A 15 -32.85 -46.26 -6.03
N ILE A 16 -32.03 -46.38 -4.97
CA ILE A 16 -31.06 -47.46 -4.83
C ILE A 16 -31.77 -48.81 -4.83
N GLN A 17 -32.84 -48.93 -4.04
CA GLN A 17 -33.68 -50.13 -4.00
C GLN A 17 -34.30 -50.46 -5.37
N LEU A 18 -34.79 -49.45 -6.09
CA LEU A 18 -35.54 -49.64 -7.32
C LEU A 18 -34.66 -49.92 -8.54
N TYR A 19 -33.55 -49.22 -8.67
CA TYR A 19 -32.75 -49.20 -9.90
C TYR A 19 -31.40 -49.89 -9.78
N GLN A 20 -30.94 -50.25 -8.57
CA GLN A 20 -29.64 -50.89 -8.35
C GLN A 20 -28.50 -50.17 -9.11
N PRO A 21 -28.36 -48.84 -8.94
CA PRO A 21 -27.46 -48.03 -9.76
C PRO A 21 -26.00 -48.35 -9.47
N GLU A 22 -25.13 -48.15 -10.46
CA GLU A 22 -23.69 -48.06 -10.22
C GLU A 22 -23.38 -46.84 -9.34
N ILE A 23 -22.62 -47.02 -8.26
CA ILE A 23 -22.32 -45.96 -7.27
C ILE A 23 -20.83 -45.68 -7.23
N LEU A 24 -20.47 -44.39 -7.35
CA LEU A 24 -19.12 -43.88 -7.15
C LEU A 24 -19.10 -42.96 -5.93
N TYR A 25 -18.16 -43.18 -5.03
CA TYR A 25 -17.82 -42.24 -3.97
C TYR A 25 -16.51 -41.53 -4.33
N LEU A 26 -16.50 -40.19 -4.26
CA LEU A 26 -15.32 -39.38 -4.59
C LEU A 26 -14.20 -39.54 -3.57
N THR A 27 -14.55 -39.91 -2.36
CA THR A 27 -13.60 -40.11 -1.28
C THR A 27 -13.57 -41.57 -0.82
N CYS A 28 -12.39 -42.00 -0.38
CA CYS A 28 -12.13 -43.23 0.36
C CYS A 28 -11.49 -42.88 1.72
N SER A 29 -11.40 -43.86 2.62
CA SER A 29 -10.54 -43.73 3.80
C SER A 29 -9.08 -44.00 3.42
N SER A 30 -8.12 -43.15 3.82
CA SER A 30 -6.69 -43.37 3.50
C SER A 30 -5.85 -44.02 4.59
N ASP A 31 -6.37 -44.29 5.79
CA ASP A 31 -5.58 -44.84 6.89
C ASP A 31 -6.24 -46.06 7.53
N SER A 32 -5.41 -46.98 8.03
CA SER A 32 -5.78 -48.29 8.61
C SER A 32 -6.68 -48.23 9.85
N GLU A 33 -7.00 -47.04 10.37
CA GLU A 33 -8.00 -46.86 11.43
C GLU A 33 -9.44 -46.71 10.90
N ASN A 34 -9.67 -46.58 9.58
CA ASN A 34 -10.99 -46.26 9.02
C ASN A 34 -11.53 -47.16 7.88
N ASP A 35 -11.04 -48.40 7.73
CA ASP A 35 -11.67 -49.46 6.90
C ASP A 35 -13.18 -49.66 7.21
N TRP A 36 -13.62 -49.23 8.39
CA TRP A 36 -15.01 -49.30 8.81
C TRP A 36 -15.95 -48.40 8.01
N ILE A 37 -15.51 -47.26 7.43
CA ILE A 37 -16.43 -46.34 6.73
C ILE A 37 -16.89 -46.96 5.41
N GLU A 38 -15.98 -47.49 4.60
CA GLU A 38 -16.35 -48.20 3.38
C GLU A 38 -17.16 -49.47 3.69
N ALA A 39 -16.76 -50.21 4.73
CA ALA A 39 -17.51 -51.38 5.19
C ALA A 39 -18.92 -51.00 5.67
N GLN A 40 -19.07 -49.86 6.36
CA GLN A 40 -20.35 -49.32 6.77
C GLN A 40 -21.20 -48.93 5.57
N VAL A 41 -20.65 -48.20 4.59
CA VAL A 41 -21.38 -47.85 3.36
C VAL A 41 -21.85 -49.12 2.64
N ARG A 42 -20.99 -50.13 2.50
CA ARG A 42 -21.36 -51.41 1.89
C ARG A 42 -22.46 -52.12 2.68
N THR A 43 -22.38 -52.11 4.01
CA THR A 43 -23.41 -52.69 4.90
C THR A 43 -24.74 -51.94 4.79
N SER A 44 -24.69 -50.61 4.75
CA SER A 44 -25.83 -49.72 4.54
C SER A 44 -26.53 -50.02 3.22
N LEU A 45 -25.77 -50.12 2.13
CA LEU A 45 -26.31 -50.48 0.82
C LEU A 45 -26.90 -51.89 0.83
N GLN A 46 -26.22 -52.87 1.43
CA GLN A 46 -26.75 -54.24 1.59
C GLN A 46 -28.07 -54.26 2.37
N SER A 47 -28.22 -53.43 3.41
CA SER A 47 -29.47 -53.32 4.18
C SER A 47 -30.65 -52.81 3.35
N LEU A 48 -30.37 -52.04 2.30
CA LEU A 48 -31.36 -51.63 1.32
C LEU A 48 -31.69 -52.75 0.31
N GLY A 49 -30.93 -53.84 0.30
CA GLY A 49 -31.00 -54.89 -0.73
C GLY A 49 -30.29 -54.47 -2.01
N PHE A 50 -29.19 -53.72 -1.88
CA PHE A 50 -28.33 -53.36 -3.00
C PHE A 50 -27.36 -54.50 -3.35
N GLU A 51 -27.30 -54.86 -4.62
CA GLU A 51 -26.44 -55.90 -5.20
C GLU A 51 -25.54 -55.37 -6.32
N GLY A 52 -25.59 -54.05 -6.61
CA GLY A 52 -24.80 -53.40 -7.65
C GLY A 52 -23.33 -53.16 -7.27
N CYS A 53 -22.60 -52.53 -8.17
CA CYS A 53 -21.19 -52.21 -7.95
C CYS A 53 -21.01 -50.86 -7.25
N VAL A 54 -20.01 -50.81 -6.35
CA VAL A 54 -19.60 -49.61 -5.61
C VAL A 54 -18.12 -49.38 -5.80
N THR A 55 -17.77 -48.20 -6.31
CA THR A 55 -16.40 -47.75 -6.53
C THR A 55 -16.08 -46.60 -5.56
N PHE A 56 -14.88 -46.63 -4.97
CA PHE A 56 -14.32 -45.54 -4.18
C PHE A 56 -13.08 -45.00 -4.89
N LEU A 57 -12.95 -43.68 -5.03
CA LEU A 57 -11.71 -43.09 -5.53
C LEU A 57 -10.68 -43.02 -4.40
N PRO A 58 -9.38 -43.27 -4.67
CA PRO A 58 -8.34 -43.35 -3.64
C PRO A 58 -7.90 -41.95 -3.17
N VAL A 59 -8.81 -41.18 -2.58
CA VAL A 59 -8.67 -39.77 -2.23
C VAL A 59 -9.41 -39.51 -0.91
N THR A 60 -8.83 -38.74 0.02
CA THR A 60 -9.57 -38.33 1.23
C THR A 60 -10.14 -36.93 1.13
N GLU A 61 -11.10 -36.62 1.99
CA GLU A 61 -11.57 -35.25 2.20
C GLU A 61 -10.45 -34.32 2.63
N GLN A 62 -9.53 -34.78 3.48
CA GLN A 62 -8.39 -33.97 3.93
C GLN A 62 -7.44 -33.65 2.77
N GLU A 63 -7.19 -34.59 1.86
CA GLU A 63 -6.41 -34.34 0.66
C GLU A 63 -7.14 -33.36 -0.27
N ILE A 64 -8.44 -33.55 -0.50
CA ILE A 64 -9.25 -32.60 -1.29
C ILE A 64 -9.14 -31.19 -0.71
N TYR A 65 -9.30 -31.05 0.61
CA TYR A 65 -9.22 -29.76 1.29
C TYR A 65 -7.83 -29.13 1.14
N ARG A 66 -6.76 -29.89 1.36
CA ARG A 66 -5.37 -29.45 1.15
C ARG A 66 -5.15 -28.96 -0.28
N ARG A 67 -5.68 -29.67 -1.27
CA ARG A 67 -5.56 -29.34 -2.70
C ARG A 67 -6.39 -28.12 -3.09
N MET A 68 -7.56 -27.92 -2.47
CA MET A 68 -8.36 -26.71 -2.63
C MET A 68 -7.59 -25.47 -2.17
N LEU A 69 -7.00 -25.54 -0.97
CA LEU A 69 -6.19 -24.45 -0.42
C LEU A 69 -4.97 -24.14 -1.29
N ALA A 70 -4.32 -25.17 -1.83
CA ALA A 70 -3.18 -25.02 -2.74
C ALA A 70 -3.56 -24.58 -4.17
N ARG A 71 -4.86 -24.43 -4.48
CA ARG A 71 -5.38 -24.15 -5.83
C ARG A 71 -4.82 -25.10 -6.91
N ASP A 72 -4.64 -26.37 -6.57
CA ASP A 72 -4.03 -27.36 -7.46
C ASP A 72 -5.00 -27.84 -8.56
N ILE A 73 -5.21 -26.98 -9.56
CA ILE A 73 -6.14 -27.24 -10.67
C ILE A 73 -5.74 -28.49 -11.45
N SER A 74 -4.44 -28.78 -11.56
CA SER A 74 -3.93 -29.95 -12.28
C SER A 74 -4.41 -31.25 -11.63
N TRP A 75 -4.35 -31.32 -10.30
CA TRP A 75 -4.82 -32.46 -9.53
C TRP A 75 -6.34 -32.63 -9.63
N PHE A 76 -7.11 -31.55 -9.60
CA PHE A 76 -8.57 -31.61 -9.82
C PHE A 76 -8.92 -32.03 -11.25
N ALA A 77 -8.12 -31.67 -12.25
CA ALA A 77 -8.30 -32.14 -13.62
C ALA A 77 -8.06 -33.65 -13.75
N GLU A 78 -7.05 -34.20 -13.06
CA GLU A 78 -6.84 -35.64 -12.97
C GLU A 78 -8.01 -36.36 -12.28
N LEU A 79 -8.53 -35.78 -11.19
CA LEU A 79 -9.68 -36.31 -10.48
C LEU A 79 -10.95 -36.32 -11.36
N ARG A 80 -11.19 -35.23 -12.09
CA ARG A 80 -12.23 -35.13 -13.13
C ARG A 80 -12.07 -36.24 -14.17
N ASP A 81 -10.85 -36.52 -14.64
CA ASP A 81 -10.62 -37.53 -15.67
C ASP A 81 -10.87 -38.96 -15.19
N ARG A 82 -10.62 -39.24 -13.90
CA ARG A 82 -11.03 -40.51 -13.27
C ARG A 82 -12.55 -40.66 -13.25
N VAL A 83 -13.28 -39.62 -12.86
CA VAL A 83 -14.76 -39.59 -12.90
C VAL A 83 -15.25 -39.75 -14.35
N GLY A 84 -14.64 -39.06 -15.30
CA GLY A 84 -14.99 -39.12 -16.73
C GLY A 84 -14.74 -40.49 -17.34
N THR A 85 -13.64 -41.16 -16.98
CA THR A 85 -13.34 -42.52 -17.41
C THR A 85 -14.40 -43.50 -16.90
N TRP A 86 -14.75 -43.42 -15.61
CA TRP A 86 -15.78 -44.26 -15.00
C TRP A 86 -17.15 -44.05 -15.66
N LEU A 87 -17.56 -42.80 -15.85
CA LEU A 87 -18.81 -42.46 -16.53
C LEU A 87 -18.84 -42.97 -17.98
N SER A 88 -17.72 -42.84 -18.71
CA SER A 88 -17.62 -43.25 -20.12
C SER A 88 -17.70 -44.76 -20.31
N GLN A 89 -17.26 -45.55 -19.33
CA GLN A 89 -17.39 -47.01 -19.33
C GLN A 89 -18.85 -47.44 -19.12
N LEU A 90 -19.57 -46.75 -18.23
CA LEU A 90 -20.95 -47.08 -17.89
C LEU A 90 -21.98 -46.57 -18.90
N ARG A 91 -21.71 -45.41 -19.52
CA ARG A 91 -22.63 -44.71 -20.44
C ARG A 91 -24.05 -44.54 -19.88
N PRO A 92 -24.22 -43.97 -18.68
CA PRO A 92 -25.52 -43.84 -18.04
C PRO A 92 -26.47 -42.92 -18.84
N GLU A 93 -27.77 -43.20 -18.77
CA GLU A 93 -28.80 -42.27 -19.27
C GLU A 93 -29.10 -41.14 -18.26
N VAL A 94 -28.88 -41.41 -16.99
CA VAL A 94 -29.18 -40.51 -15.87
C VAL A 94 -28.05 -40.57 -14.84
N VAL A 95 -27.60 -39.42 -14.39
CA VAL A 95 -26.60 -39.27 -13.32
C VAL A 95 -27.22 -38.50 -12.16
N PHE A 96 -27.07 -39.05 -10.95
CA PHE A 96 -27.42 -38.38 -9.70
C PHE A 96 -26.14 -38.00 -8.96
N THR A 97 -26.08 -36.78 -8.44
CA THR A 97 -24.94 -36.27 -7.65
C THR A 97 -25.38 -35.67 -6.33
N ASP A 98 -24.44 -35.43 -5.42
CA ASP A 98 -24.64 -34.41 -4.40
C ASP A 98 -24.94 -33.04 -5.03
N ALA A 99 -25.58 -32.19 -4.25
CA ALA A 99 -26.00 -30.87 -4.68
C ALA A 99 -24.96 -29.80 -4.38
N PHE A 100 -24.76 -28.90 -5.35
CA PHE A 100 -24.02 -27.66 -5.14
C PHE A 100 -24.92 -26.66 -4.39
N GLU A 101 -24.61 -26.41 -3.11
CA GLU A 101 -25.47 -25.69 -2.16
C GLU A 101 -24.73 -24.65 -1.30
N TRP A 102 -23.44 -24.38 -1.57
CA TRP A 102 -22.61 -23.47 -0.77
C TRP A 102 -22.56 -23.88 0.71
N TYR A 103 -22.63 -25.20 0.95
CA TYR A 103 -22.80 -25.81 2.28
C TYR A 103 -21.55 -26.55 2.72
N ASN A 104 -21.02 -27.41 1.86
CA ASN A 104 -19.85 -28.23 2.11
C ASN A 104 -19.02 -28.31 0.83
N SER A 105 -17.73 -27.99 0.92
CA SER A 105 -16.86 -27.84 -0.25
C SER A 105 -16.67 -29.15 -1.03
N VAL A 106 -16.69 -30.30 -0.34
CA VAL A 106 -16.59 -31.62 -0.99
C VAL A 106 -17.91 -32.00 -1.67
N HIS A 107 -19.05 -31.68 -1.06
CA HIS A 107 -20.38 -31.89 -1.67
C HIS A 107 -20.52 -31.08 -2.94
N ASP A 108 -20.14 -29.80 -2.88
CA ASP A 108 -20.19 -28.85 -3.99
C ASP A 108 -19.16 -29.21 -5.08
N LEU A 109 -18.01 -29.78 -4.74
CA LEU A 109 -17.05 -30.30 -5.71
C LEU A 109 -17.63 -31.44 -6.56
N CYS A 110 -18.54 -32.25 -5.98
CA CYS A 110 -19.07 -33.43 -6.66
C CYS A 110 -19.78 -33.15 -7.99
N PRO A 111 -20.85 -32.31 -8.04
CA PRO A 111 -21.50 -31.97 -9.31
C PRO A 111 -20.57 -31.21 -10.25
N LEU A 112 -19.62 -30.41 -9.74
CA LEU A 112 -18.60 -29.72 -10.55
C LEU A 112 -17.73 -30.71 -11.33
N LEU A 113 -17.17 -31.72 -10.66
CA LEU A 113 -16.33 -32.72 -11.29
C LEU A 113 -17.11 -33.56 -12.31
N VAL A 114 -18.35 -33.93 -11.99
CA VAL A 114 -19.21 -34.70 -12.88
C VAL A 114 -19.57 -33.90 -14.14
N ASP A 115 -19.94 -32.63 -14.00
CA ASP A 115 -20.26 -31.76 -15.13
C ASP A 115 -19.02 -31.50 -15.99
N ALA A 116 -17.88 -31.18 -15.37
CA ALA A 116 -16.62 -30.99 -16.07
C ALA A 116 -16.17 -32.27 -16.80
N ALA A 117 -16.40 -33.44 -16.22
CA ALA A 117 -16.10 -34.74 -16.81
C ALA A 117 -17.02 -35.03 -18.01
N ILE A 118 -18.33 -34.84 -17.86
CA ILE A 118 -19.26 -34.97 -18.98
C ILE A 118 -18.83 -34.04 -20.11
N ASP A 119 -18.54 -32.78 -19.79
CA ASP A 119 -18.11 -31.76 -20.74
C ASP A 119 -16.83 -32.12 -21.49
N SER A 120 -15.81 -32.62 -20.78
CA SER A 120 -14.53 -33.00 -21.38
C SER A 120 -14.63 -34.24 -22.26
N TYR A 121 -15.57 -35.14 -21.95
CA TYR A 121 -15.76 -36.39 -22.68
C TYR A 121 -16.90 -36.32 -23.71
N LYS A 122 -17.66 -35.21 -23.81
CA LYS A 122 -18.89 -35.03 -24.62
C LYS A 122 -18.85 -35.64 -26.02
N ILE A 123 -17.71 -35.57 -26.71
CA ILE A 123 -17.51 -36.10 -28.07
C ILE A 123 -17.66 -37.63 -28.13
N SER A 124 -17.42 -38.33 -27.02
CA SER A 124 -17.56 -39.80 -26.89
C SER A 124 -18.99 -40.26 -26.55
N TRP A 125 -19.94 -39.34 -26.34
CA TRP A 125 -21.32 -39.66 -25.94
C TRP A 125 -22.28 -39.53 -27.11
N LEU A 126 -23.06 -40.57 -27.39
CA LEU A 126 -24.18 -40.50 -28.34
C LEU A 126 -25.33 -39.59 -27.83
N ARG A 127 -25.49 -39.49 -26.51
CA ARG A 127 -26.45 -38.62 -25.84
C ARG A 127 -25.91 -38.21 -24.47
N VAL A 128 -25.97 -36.92 -24.16
CA VAL A 128 -25.57 -36.40 -22.84
C VAL A 128 -26.56 -36.92 -21.77
N PRO A 129 -26.09 -37.48 -20.64
CA PRO A 129 -26.96 -37.97 -19.58
C PRO A 129 -27.82 -36.85 -18.98
N ARG A 130 -29.04 -37.19 -18.57
CA ARG A 130 -29.85 -36.30 -17.71
C ARG A 130 -29.22 -36.25 -16.33
N ARG A 131 -29.23 -35.07 -15.71
CA ARG A 131 -28.58 -34.86 -14.41
C ARG A 131 -29.59 -34.43 -13.37
N TYR A 132 -29.45 -35.02 -12.20
CA TYR A 132 -30.20 -34.68 -11.01
C TYR A 132 -29.25 -34.55 -9.84
N ASP A 133 -29.55 -33.64 -8.91
CA ASP A 133 -28.82 -33.55 -7.65
C ASP A 133 -29.71 -33.88 -6.44
N LEU A 134 -29.07 -34.32 -5.36
CA LEU A 134 -29.67 -34.58 -4.06
C LEU A 134 -29.45 -33.34 -3.19
N PRO A 135 -30.47 -32.50 -2.93
CA PRO A 135 -30.30 -31.27 -2.16
C PRO A 135 -30.17 -31.59 -0.67
N LEU A 136 -28.94 -31.75 -0.16
CA LEU A 136 -28.66 -32.24 1.19
C LEU A 136 -28.93 -31.16 2.25
N ALA A 137 -28.44 -29.95 2.02
CA ALA A 137 -28.53 -28.82 2.92
C ALA A 137 -29.99 -28.31 3.00
N PHE A 138 -30.68 -28.23 1.86
CA PHE A 138 -32.13 -28.03 1.79
C PHE A 138 -32.91 -29.04 2.65
N GLN A 139 -32.41 -30.27 2.71
CA GLN A 139 -33.16 -31.34 3.35
C GLN A 139 -32.95 -31.44 4.87
N THR A 140 -31.80 -30.97 5.36
CA THR A 140 -31.33 -31.16 6.72
C THR A 140 -31.30 -29.86 7.53
N THR A 141 -31.02 -28.73 6.89
CA THR A 141 -30.86 -27.43 7.56
C THR A 141 -32.18 -26.67 7.63
N SER A 142 -32.70 -26.42 8.83
CA SER A 142 -33.96 -25.67 9.05
C SER A 142 -33.94 -24.27 8.42
N ALA A 143 -32.80 -23.58 8.45
CA ALA A 143 -32.61 -22.26 7.84
C ALA A 143 -32.65 -22.27 6.30
N GLN A 144 -32.40 -23.42 5.67
CA GLN A 144 -32.41 -23.58 4.21
C GLN A 144 -33.68 -24.30 3.70
N ARG A 145 -34.67 -24.56 4.59
CA ARG A 145 -35.97 -25.11 4.21
C ARG A 145 -36.84 -24.03 3.58
N ILE A 146 -37.01 -24.08 2.27
CA ILE A 146 -37.97 -23.21 1.57
C ILE A 146 -39.37 -23.84 1.63
N SER A 147 -40.38 -23.05 1.97
CA SER A 147 -41.78 -23.43 1.90
C SER A 147 -42.30 -23.32 0.47
N GLY A 148 -42.53 -24.45 -0.21
CA GLY A 148 -43.26 -24.48 -1.48
C GLY A 148 -42.48 -23.91 -2.69
N SER A 149 -43.10 -24.05 -3.86
CA SER A 149 -42.73 -23.79 -5.27
C SER A 149 -41.71 -22.72 -5.68
N ASP A 150 -41.10 -21.99 -4.77
CA ASP A 150 -40.28 -20.84 -5.10
C ASP A 150 -38.81 -21.24 -5.26
N THR A 151 -38.47 -21.94 -6.34
CA THR A 151 -37.15 -21.84 -7.00
C THR A 151 -37.41 -21.78 -8.50
N PRO A 152 -37.11 -20.67 -9.19
CA PRO A 152 -37.41 -20.53 -10.62
C PRO A 152 -36.71 -21.56 -11.52
N ASP A 153 -35.57 -22.11 -11.08
CA ASP A 153 -34.64 -22.84 -11.96
C ASP A 153 -34.58 -24.37 -11.74
N PHE A 154 -35.33 -24.92 -10.78
CA PHE A 154 -35.24 -26.33 -10.42
C PHE A 154 -36.60 -27.01 -10.32
N PHE A 155 -36.84 -28.03 -11.16
CA PHE A 155 -37.95 -28.96 -10.96
C PHE A 155 -37.58 -29.95 -9.87
N ILE A 156 -38.28 -29.88 -8.74
CA ILE A 156 -38.15 -30.88 -7.67
C ILE A 156 -38.97 -32.11 -8.05
N LEU A 157 -38.27 -33.20 -8.42
CA LEU A 157 -38.88 -34.51 -8.57
C LEU A 157 -39.14 -35.10 -7.19
N LYS A 158 -40.37 -35.58 -6.99
CA LYS A 158 -40.79 -36.23 -5.77
C LYS A 158 -41.05 -37.70 -6.03
N HIS A 159 -40.26 -38.57 -5.43
CA HIS A 159 -40.48 -40.01 -5.46
C HIS A 159 -41.20 -40.45 -4.18
N ILE A 160 -42.39 -41.04 -4.33
CA ILE A 160 -43.15 -41.60 -3.21
C ILE A 160 -42.74 -43.06 -3.06
N LEU A 161 -42.25 -43.40 -1.87
CA LEU A 161 -41.76 -44.74 -1.54
C LEU A 161 -42.91 -45.69 -1.22
N THR A 162 -42.75 -46.95 -1.62
CA THR A 162 -43.61 -48.03 -1.14
C THR A 162 -43.41 -48.26 0.36
N ALA A 163 -44.37 -48.93 1.01
CA ALA A 163 -44.28 -49.23 2.44
C ALA A 163 -42.99 -50.00 2.80
N GLU A 164 -42.56 -50.92 1.94
CA GLU A 164 -41.32 -51.68 2.12
C GLU A 164 -40.08 -50.80 1.95
N GLN A 165 -40.04 -49.94 0.92
CA GLN A 165 -38.93 -49.00 0.72
C GLN A 165 -38.79 -48.03 1.90
N SER A 166 -39.90 -47.51 2.40
CA SER A 166 -39.93 -46.66 3.59
C SER A 166 -39.49 -47.39 4.86
N ARG A 167 -39.83 -48.67 4.99
CA ARG A 167 -39.40 -49.50 6.12
C ARG A 167 -37.88 -49.66 6.12
N ARG A 168 -37.28 -50.10 5.01
CA ARG A 168 -35.83 -50.25 4.89
C ARG A 168 -35.08 -48.94 5.07
N LYS A 169 -35.60 -47.84 4.52
CA LYS A 169 -35.04 -46.49 4.75
C LYS A 169 -35.04 -46.10 6.23
N ARG A 170 -36.12 -46.40 6.97
CA ARG A 170 -36.17 -46.15 8.42
C ARG A 170 -35.16 -46.99 9.19
N GLU A 171 -35.06 -48.27 8.87
CA GLU A 171 -34.11 -49.20 9.49
C GLU A 171 -32.66 -48.75 9.26
N LEU A 172 -32.34 -48.35 8.01
CA LEU A 172 -31.04 -47.77 7.67
C LEU A 172 -30.74 -46.51 8.50
N VAL A 173 -31.65 -45.55 8.54
CA VAL A 173 -31.45 -44.30 9.30
C VAL A 173 -31.27 -44.60 10.79
N GLN A 174 -32.10 -45.47 11.36
CA GLN A 174 -31.97 -45.87 12.77
C GLN A 174 -30.61 -46.49 13.08
N HIS A 175 -30.12 -47.37 12.21
CA HIS A 175 -28.80 -47.96 12.35
C HIS A 175 -27.70 -46.90 12.27
N LEU A 176 -27.72 -46.05 11.23
CA LEU A 176 -26.72 -45.01 11.02
C LEU A 176 -26.67 -43.99 12.16
N THR A 177 -27.81 -43.60 12.74
CA THR A 177 -27.82 -42.69 13.90
C THR A 177 -27.13 -43.24 15.15
N GLN A 178 -26.91 -44.56 15.25
CA GLN A 178 -26.20 -45.17 16.37
C GLN A 178 -24.69 -45.19 16.19
N VAL A 179 -24.23 -45.13 14.94
CA VAL A 179 -22.81 -45.28 14.59
C VAL A 179 -22.19 -43.98 14.06
N ASP A 180 -23.02 -43.01 13.65
CA ASP A 180 -22.59 -41.73 13.13
C ASP A 180 -23.45 -40.57 13.67
N ALA A 181 -22.84 -39.75 14.54
CA ALA A 181 -23.51 -38.61 15.16
C ALA A 181 -23.94 -37.54 14.13
N SER A 182 -23.26 -37.42 12.99
CA SER A 182 -23.62 -36.47 11.93
C SER A 182 -24.97 -36.82 11.29
N VAL A 183 -25.27 -38.12 11.18
CA VAL A 183 -26.56 -38.61 10.69
C VAL A 183 -27.66 -38.32 11.70
N GLN A 184 -27.38 -38.43 13.00
CA GLN A 184 -28.34 -38.06 14.04
C GLN A 184 -28.70 -36.57 13.96
N ASP A 185 -27.72 -35.69 13.79
CA ASP A 185 -27.99 -34.26 13.62
C ASP A 185 -28.83 -33.97 12.36
N ALA A 186 -28.43 -34.55 11.22
CA ALA A 186 -29.09 -34.36 9.93
C ALA A 186 -30.55 -34.86 9.91
N THR A 187 -30.86 -35.88 10.72
CA THR A 187 -32.18 -36.54 10.76
C THR A 187 -33.03 -36.19 11.98
N SER A 188 -32.47 -35.48 12.97
CA SER A 188 -33.13 -35.11 14.24
C SER A 188 -34.49 -34.44 14.10
N THR A 189 -34.72 -33.72 13.00
CA THR A 189 -35.96 -32.98 12.72
C THR A 189 -36.84 -33.63 11.66
N TRP A 190 -36.53 -34.86 11.24
CA TRP A 190 -37.31 -35.57 10.25
C TRP A 190 -38.68 -35.97 10.79
N LYS A 191 -39.70 -35.75 9.96
CA LYS A 191 -41.07 -36.22 10.20
C LYS A 191 -41.35 -37.45 9.33
N GLN A 192 -42.43 -38.18 9.61
CA GLN A 192 -42.85 -39.38 8.87
C GLN A 192 -42.74 -39.23 7.34
N GLU A 193 -43.15 -38.07 6.82
CA GLU A 193 -43.13 -37.73 5.41
C GLU A 193 -41.74 -37.85 4.75
N ARG A 194 -40.64 -37.63 5.50
CA ARG A 194 -39.25 -37.78 5.01
C ARG A 194 -38.83 -39.22 4.77
N TYR A 195 -39.45 -40.16 5.48
CA TYR A 195 -39.22 -41.59 5.27
C TYR A 195 -40.08 -42.16 4.15
N GLU A 196 -41.07 -41.40 3.68
CA GLU A 196 -42.03 -41.82 2.64
C GLU A 196 -41.78 -41.13 1.30
N ARG A 197 -40.96 -40.08 1.26
CA ARG A 197 -40.71 -39.26 0.08
C ARG A 197 -39.23 -38.92 -0.07
N GLU A 198 -38.76 -38.97 -1.31
CA GLU A 198 -37.42 -38.51 -1.71
C GLU A 198 -37.54 -37.36 -2.71
N PHE A 199 -36.56 -36.45 -2.67
CA PHE A 199 -36.57 -35.20 -3.40
C PHE A 199 -35.27 -35.05 -4.19
N TYR A 200 -35.38 -34.72 -5.48
CA TYR A 200 -34.24 -34.50 -6.38
C TYR A 200 -34.48 -33.25 -7.21
N ARG A 201 -33.42 -32.53 -7.59
CA ARG A 201 -33.54 -31.38 -8.50
C ARG A 201 -32.96 -31.70 -9.86
N SER A 202 -33.65 -31.32 -10.93
CA SER A 202 -33.08 -31.40 -12.28
C SER A 202 -31.95 -30.38 -12.46
N VAL A 203 -30.79 -30.79 -12.96
CA VAL A 203 -29.65 -29.89 -13.20
C VAL A 203 -29.57 -29.52 -14.68
N PRO A 204 -29.74 -28.23 -15.06
CA PRO A 204 -29.71 -27.80 -16.46
C PRO A 204 -28.30 -27.91 -17.07
N LEU A 205 -28.22 -28.02 -18.40
CA LEU A 205 -26.94 -27.99 -19.12
C LEU A 205 -26.33 -26.60 -19.01
N GLY A 206 -25.04 -26.52 -18.67
CA GLY A 206 -24.35 -25.24 -18.49
C GLY A 206 -24.77 -24.47 -17.23
N ARG A 207 -25.13 -25.17 -16.13
CA ARG A 207 -25.36 -24.54 -14.82
C ARG A 207 -24.15 -23.67 -14.45
N ASP A 208 -24.40 -22.41 -14.10
CA ASP A 208 -23.36 -21.52 -13.61
C ASP A 208 -23.15 -21.75 -12.11
N TYR A 209 -22.02 -22.33 -11.75
CA TYR A 209 -21.63 -22.60 -10.36
C TYR A 209 -20.97 -21.40 -9.67
N ARG A 210 -20.68 -20.31 -10.41
CA ARG A 210 -20.05 -19.10 -9.86
C ARG A 210 -21.04 -18.18 -9.16
N THR A 211 -22.33 -18.35 -9.45
CA THR A 211 -23.38 -17.51 -8.87
C THR A 211 -24.08 -18.27 -7.75
N ALA A 212 -24.01 -17.73 -6.54
CA ALA A 212 -24.77 -18.28 -5.42
C ALA A 212 -26.29 -18.14 -5.66
N PRO A 213 -27.14 -19.04 -5.12
CA PRO A 213 -28.57 -18.85 -5.15
C PRO A 213 -28.94 -17.51 -4.49
N LEU A 214 -29.57 -16.60 -5.24
CA LEU A 214 -30.06 -15.33 -4.71
C LEU A 214 -31.10 -15.60 -3.61
N ARG A 215 -30.80 -15.24 -2.34
CA ARG A 215 -31.80 -15.14 -1.25
C ARG A 215 -31.24 -14.60 0.07
N ASP A 216 -32.04 -13.72 0.70
CA ASP A 216 -31.80 -13.07 2.01
C ASP A 216 -31.69 -14.03 3.22
N ALA A 217 -31.80 -15.35 3.03
CA ALA A 217 -31.80 -16.36 4.09
C ALA A 217 -30.90 -17.58 3.81
N TRP A 218 -30.18 -17.63 2.68
CA TRP A 218 -29.33 -18.77 2.37
C TRP A 218 -27.98 -18.66 3.10
N LYS A 219 -27.75 -19.54 4.08
CA LYS A 219 -26.46 -19.61 4.78
C LYS A 219 -25.34 -20.07 3.84
N THR A 220 -24.27 -19.28 3.74
CA THR A 220 -23.05 -19.57 2.96
C THR A 220 -22.03 -20.37 3.80
N TYR A 221 -20.89 -20.74 3.20
CA TYR A 221 -19.77 -21.37 3.90
C TYR A 221 -19.39 -20.64 5.20
N ASP A 222 -19.31 -19.31 5.14
CA ASP A 222 -18.97 -18.45 6.27
C ASP A 222 -20.00 -18.56 7.40
N ASP A 223 -21.30 -18.51 7.06
CA ASP A 223 -22.38 -18.65 8.04
C ASP A 223 -22.34 -20.02 8.74
N HIS A 224 -22.01 -21.08 8.01
CA HIS A 224 -21.85 -22.42 8.57
C HIS A 224 -20.59 -22.51 9.44
N GLY A 225 -19.47 -21.95 9.00
CA GLY A 225 -18.24 -21.85 9.80
C GLY A 225 -18.52 -21.16 11.15
N LEU A 226 -19.13 -19.98 11.10
CA LEU A 226 -19.49 -19.20 12.30
C LEU A 226 -20.49 -19.92 13.20
N ASP A 227 -21.48 -20.62 12.65
CA ASP A 227 -22.44 -21.39 13.45
C ASP A 227 -21.77 -22.57 14.17
N ASN A 228 -20.81 -23.24 13.52
CA ASN A 228 -20.03 -24.30 14.15
C ASN A 228 -19.13 -23.77 15.28
N VAL A 229 -18.55 -22.56 15.13
CA VAL A 229 -17.84 -21.87 16.23
C VAL A 229 -18.77 -21.57 17.39
N ARG A 230 -19.97 -21.01 17.12
CA ARG A 230 -20.98 -20.74 18.16
C ARG A 230 -21.44 -22.00 18.89
N ARG A 231 -21.49 -23.14 18.20
CA ARG A 231 -21.81 -24.47 18.78
C ARG A 231 -20.62 -25.12 19.48
N GLY A 232 -19.44 -24.48 19.50
CA GLY A 232 -18.23 -24.99 20.13
C GLY A 232 -17.57 -26.16 19.37
N ARG A 233 -17.91 -26.37 18.09
CA ARG A 233 -17.29 -27.42 17.26
C ARG A 233 -15.93 -27.01 16.73
N TYR A 234 -15.76 -25.72 16.44
CA TYR A 234 -14.49 -25.13 16.01
C TYR A 234 -14.11 -23.99 16.94
N GLN A 235 -12.82 -23.68 17.04
CA GLN A 235 -12.34 -22.53 17.82
C GLN A 235 -12.56 -21.23 17.05
N GLU A 236 -12.38 -21.26 15.74
CA GLU A 236 -12.49 -20.13 14.83
C GLU A 236 -13.07 -20.57 13.47
N ALA A 237 -13.56 -19.61 12.69
CA ALA A 237 -14.04 -19.83 11.33
C ALA A 237 -13.21 -18.94 10.41
N ILE A 238 -12.64 -19.54 9.37
CA ILE A 238 -11.97 -18.80 8.29
C ILE A 238 -13.07 -18.32 7.35
N LEU A 239 -13.24 -17.00 7.23
CA LEU A 239 -14.33 -16.43 6.41
C LEU A 239 -13.79 -16.05 5.03
N PHE A 240 -14.62 -16.23 4.02
CA PHE A 240 -14.32 -15.89 2.64
C PHE A 240 -13.93 -14.41 2.46
N HIS A 241 -14.46 -13.52 3.31
CA HIS A 241 -14.17 -12.10 3.27
C HIS A 241 -12.93 -11.67 4.09
N GLU A 242 -12.25 -12.58 4.80
CA GLU A 242 -11.01 -12.28 5.52
C GLU A 242 -9.87 -12.14 4.49
N HIS A 243 -9.92 -11.07 3.68
CA HIS A 243 -8.88 -10.81 2.70
C HIS A 243 -7.52 -10.76 3.38
N TYR A 244 -6.61 -11.59 2.89
CA TYR A 244 -5.21 -11.46 3.18
C TYR A 244 -4.64 -10.30 2.36
N VAL A 245 -4.38 -9.16 3.02
CA VAL A 245 -3.86 -7.95 2.38
C VAL A 245 -2.37 -7.80 2.69
N LEU A 246 -1.52 -7.77 1.67
CA LEU A 246 -0.12 -7.39 1.83
C LEU A 246 0.04 -5.89 1.57
N ILE A 247 0.35 -5.13 2.62
CA ILE A 247 0.64 -3.70 2.54
C ILE A 247 2.14 -3.52 2.38
N VAL A 248 2.55 -2.84 1.32
CA VAL A 248 3.97 -2.69 0.96
C VAL A 248 4.39 -1.25 1.11
N ASN A 249 5.48 -0.97 1.84
CA ASN A 249 5.97 0.38 2.05
C ASN A 249 7.50 0.48 1.99
N ARG A 250 8.04 1.67 1.68
CA ARG A 250 9.49 1.90 1.53
C ARG A 250 10.24 1.99 2.86
N CYS A 251 9.59 2.48 3.90
CA CYS A 251 10.17 2.63 5.24
C CYS A 251 9.05 2.59 6.29
N LEU A 252 9.33 2.02 7.46
CA LEU A 252 8.50 2.03 8.68
C LEU A 252 9.35 2.37 9.92
N GLY A 253 10.32 3.26 9.74
CA GLY A 253 11.25 3.72 10.77
C GLY A 253 10.77 4.94 11.56
N SER A 254 9.91 5.78 10.99
CA SER A 254 9.54 7.11 11.48
C SER A 254 8.02 7.35 11.42
N ARG A 255 7.56 8.54 11.84
CA ARG A 255 6.15 8.95 11.79
C ARG A 255 5.86 9.87 10.61
N THR A 256 6.30 9.50 9.41
CA THR A 256 5.97 10.27 8.19
C THR A 256 4.55 9.97 7.69
N GLY A 257 4.08 10.73 6.69
CA GLY A 257 2.72 10.61 6.15
C GLY A 257 2.35 9.20 5.68
N THR A 258 3.17 8.58 4.83
CA THR A 258 2.91 7.22 4.31
C THR A 258 3.07 6.15 5.40
N GLU A 259 4.00 6.35 6.34
CA GLU A 259 4.18 5.44 7.47
C GLU A 259 2.92 5.41 8.35
N LEU A 260 2.39 6.58 8.71
CA LEU A 260 1.15 6.69 9.48
C LEU A 260 -0.09 6.22 8.69
N TYR A 261 -0.11 6.37 7.36
CA TYR A 261 -1.13 5.76 6.50
C TYR A 261 -1.15 4.25 6.68
N VAL A 262 0.00 3.60 6.53
CA VAL A 262 0.13 2.13 6.64
C VAL A 262 -0.32 1.66 8.00
N ARG A 263 0.07 2.38 9.06
CA ARG A 263 -0.38 2.09 10.43
C ARG A 263 -1.90 2.10 10.55
N ASP A 264 -2.53 3.20 10.17
CA ASP A 264 -3.96 3.39 10.38
C ASP A 264 -4.78 2.43 9.51
N LEU A 265 -4.35 2.18 8.27
CA LEU A 265 -4.95 1.19 7.38
C LEU A 265 -4.84 -0.23 7.96
N ALA A 266 -3.65 -0.65 8.40
CA ALA A 266 -3.44 -2.01 8.88
C ALA A 266 -4.27 -2.30 10.15
N ILE A 267 -4.36 -1.34 11.07
CA ILE A 267 -5.17 -1.49 12.29
C ILE A 267 -6.67 -1.52 11.94
N ALA A 268 -7.14 -0.66 11.03
CA ALA A 268 -8.54 -0.66 10.60
C ALA A 268 -8.92 -1.96 9.87
N LEU A 269 -8.06 -2.46 8.98
CA LEU A 269 -8.25 -3.75 8.31
C LEU A 269 -8.39 -4.89 9.33
N GLN A 270 -7.50 -4.94 10.33
CA GLN A 270 -7.55 -5.95 11.39
C GLN A 270 -8.86 -5.87 12.19
N ARG A 271 -9.33 -4.66 12.52
CA ARG A 271 -10.60 -4.46 13.24
C ARG A 271 -11.83 -4.86 12.43
N GLN A 272 -11.75 -4.75 11.11
CA GLN A 272 -12.79 -5.19 10.18
C GLN A 272 -12.73 -6.70 9.88
N GLY A 273 -11.83 -7.45 10.54
CA GLY A 273 -11.70 -8.90 10.40
C GLY A 273 -10.86 -9.33 9.20
N HIS A 274 -10.07 -8.44 8.60
CA HIS A 274 -9.11 -8.81 7.56
C HIS A 274 -7.77 -9.22 8.17
N CYS A 275 -6.91 -9.84 7.36
CA CYS A 275 -5.59 -10.32 7.75
C CYS A 275 -4.48 -9.45 7.14
N PRO A 276 -4.22 -8.22 7.61
CA PRO A 276 -3.16 -7.41 7.04
C PRO A 276 -1.77 -7.92 7.47
N THR A 277 -0.87 -8.03 6.48
CA THR A 277 0.57 -8.16 6.69
C THR A 277 1.27 -6.96 6.09
N VAL A 278 2.31 -6.47 6.75
CA VAL A 278 3.05 -5.31 6.27
C VAL A 278 4.47 -5.73 5.88
N PHE A 279 4.91 -5.30 4.70
CA PHE A 279 6.28 -5.44 4.25
C PHE A 279 6.94 -4.06 4.10
N SER A 280 8.16 -3.90 4.63
CA SER A 280 9.00 -2.75 4.34
C SER A 280 10.49 -3.05 4.52
N PRO A 281 11.36 -2.70 3.55
CA PRO A 281 12.79 -3.03 3.62
C PRO A 281 13.54 -2.29 4.75
N LYS A 282 12.93 -1.28 5.36
CA LYS A 282 13.50 -0.54 6.49
C LYS A 282 12.49 -0.44 7.63
N LEU A 283 12.74 -1.15 8.72
CA LEU A 283 11.89 -1.14 9.92
C LEU A 283 12.45 -0.21 11.00
N GLY A 284 11.57 0.22 11.90
CA GLY A 284 11.91 0.93 13.14
C GLY A 284 10.67 1.16 13.98
N LEU A 285 10.53 2.34 14.59
CA LEU A 285 9.54 2.58 15.64
C LEU A 285 8.10 2.26 15.25
N LEU A 286 7.71 2.51 14.00
CA LEU A 286 6.33 2.25 13.56
C LEU A 286 6.09 0.78 13.25
N ALA A 287 7.12 0.05 12.82
CA ALA A 287 7.06 -1.40 12.69
C ALA A 287 6.86 -2.06 14.07
N ASP A 288 7.54 -1.58 15.11
CA ASP A 288 7.38 -2.08 16.48
C ASP A 288 5.98 -1.78 17.03
N ASP A 289 5.44 -0.60 16.75
CA ASP A 289 4.06 -0.24 17.10
C ASP A 289 3.04 -1.19 16.41
N LEU A 290 3.18 -1.44 15.11
CA LEU A 290 2.35 -2.40 14.38
C LEU A 290 2.43 -3.81 14.98
N LYS A 291 3.65 -4.30 15.28
CA LYS A 291 3.86 -5.60 15.95
C LYS A 291 3.19 -5.66 17.31
N SER A 292 3.19 -4.56 18.08
CA SER A 292 2.52 -4.50 19.39
C SER A 292 0.99 -4.62 19.30
N HIS A 293 0.40 -4.32 18.13
CA HIS A 293 -1.01 -4.57 17.81
C HIS A 293 -1.26 -6.00 17.26
N GLY A 294 -0.25 -6.88 17.31
CA GLY A 294 -0.34 -8.26 16.85
C GLY A 294 -0.27 -8.43 15.33
N LEU A 295 0.20 -7.41 14.60
CA LEU A 295 0.33 -7.44 13.15
C LEU A 295 1.67 -8.04 12.73
N SER A 296 1.66 -8.84 11.66
CA SER A 296 2.87 -9.38 11.05
C SER A 296 3.56 -8.29 10.21
N VAL A 297 4.83 -8.03 10.52
CA VAL A 297 5.65 -7.04 9.81
C VAL A 297 6.99 -7.66 9.42
N PHE A 298 7.31 -7.65 8.12
CA PHE A 298 8.50 -8.26 7.54
C PHE A 298 9.37 -7.20 6.83
N ASP A 299 10.69 -7.40 6.85
CA ASP A 299 11.66 -6.64 6.05
C ASP A 299 12.19 -7.40 4.84
N ARG A 300 11.76 -8.65 4.69
CA ARG A 300 12.09 -9.54 3.58
C ARG A 300 10.85 -10.19 3.00
N LEU A 301 10.63 -10.00 1.69
CA LEU A 301 9.48 -10.56 1.00
C LEU A 301 9.51 -12.09 0.98
N GLU A 302 10.70 -12.71 0.97
CA GLU A 302 10.82 -14.18 0.90
C GLU A 302 10.35 -14.89 2.17
N GLU A 303 10.20 -14.18 3.28
CA GLU A 303 9.68 -14.73 4.54
C GLU A 303 8.14 -14.83 4.54
N ILE A 304 7.49 -14.20 3.57
CA ILE A 304 6.05 -14.25 3.37
C ILE A 304 5.74 -15.45 2.47
N SER A 305 5.45 -16.61 3.10
CA SER A 305 5.24 -17.88 2.38
C SER A 305 3.86 -18.04 1.76
N THR A 306 2.87 -17.30 2.25
CA THR A 306 1.48 -17.37 1.80
C THR A 306 1.24 -16.25 0.79
N ALA A 307 0.63 -16.56 -0.35
CA ALA A 307 0.24 -15.54 -1.31
C ALA A 307 -0.93 -14.70 -0.75
N PRO A 308 -0.85 -13.36 -0.76
CA PRO A 308 -1.98 -12.50 -0.40
C PRO A 308 -3.09 -12.56 -1.44
N ASP A 309 -4.31 -12.19 -1.04
CA ASP A 309 -5.43 -12.03 -1.96
C ASP A 309 -5.27 -10.75 -2.80
N VAL A 310 -4.66 -9.72 -2.21
CA VAL A 310 -4.37 -8.44 -2.87
C VAL A 310 -3.12 -7.80 -2.28
N ILE A 311 -2.34 -7.16 -3.14
CA ILE A 311 -1.22 -6.30 -2.72
C ILE A 311 -1.71 -4.84 -2.71
N HIS A 312 -1.58 -4.20 -1.55
CA HIS A 312 -1.71 -2.77 -1.40
C HIS A 312 -0.32 -2.12 -1.51
N GLY A 313 0.03 -1.73 -2.73
CA GLY A 313 1.34 -1.20 -3.06
C GLY A 313 1.50 0.28 -2.76
N HIS A 314 2.45 0.63 -1.89
CA HIS A 314 3.03 1.97 -1.83
C HIS A 314 4.41 1.97 -2.46
N HIS A 315 4.72 3.05 -3.15
CA HIS A 315 6.01 3.31 -3.78
C HIS A 315 6.41 2.30 -4.86
N THR A 316 7.04 2.78 -5.93
CA THR A 316 7.21 2.03 -7.17
C THR A 316 7.97 0.72 -6.97
N TRP A 317 9.18 0.79 -6.39
CA TRP A 317 10.10 -0.35 -6.39
C TRP A 317 9.67 -1.46 -5.44
N GLU A 318 9.19 -1.08 -4.25
CA GLU A 318 8.70 -2.04 -3.27
C GLU A 318 7.45 -2.75 -3.79
N THR A 319 6.52 -2.01 -4.42
CA THR A 319 5.34 -2.60 -5.07
C THR A 319 5.74 -3.56 -6.19
N MET A 320 6.67 -3.17 -7.06
CA MET A 320 7.17 -4.04 -8.13
C MET A 320 7.84 -5.30 -7.57
N ALA A 321 8.63 -5.20 -6.49
CA ALA A 321 9.25 -6.35 -5.85
C ALA A 321 8.21 -7.35 -5.31
N ALA A 322 7.16 -6.86 -4.64
CA ALA A 322 6.07 -7.71 -4.17
C ALA A 322 5.31 -8.40 -5.31
N LEU A 323 5.07 -7.70 -6.43
CA LEU A 323 4.45 -8.26 -7.63
C LEU A 323 5.31 -9.30 -8.34
N VAL A 324 6.64 -9.24 -8.19
CA VAL A 324 7.56 -10.26 -8.70
C VAL A 324 7.55 -11.50 -7.80
N GLN A 325 7.50 -11.32 -6.48
CA GLN A 325 7.39 -12.42 -5.51
C GLN A 325 6.04 -13.16 -5.66
N PHE A 326 4.96 -12.42 -5.92
CA PHE A 326 3.60 -12.95 -6.04
C PHE A 326 3.00 -12.63 -7.43
N PRO A 327 3.45 -13.32 -8.49
CA PRO A 327 3.12 -12.95 -9.88
C PRO A 327 1.64 -13.11 -10.24
N GLU A 328 0.90 -13.96 -9.51
CA GLU A 328 -0.52 -14.24 -9.73
C GLU A 328 -1.46 -13.40 -8.85
N VAL A 329 -0.92 -12.51 -8.02
CA VAL A 329 -1.70 -11.72 -7.07
C VAL A 329 -2.02 -10.34 -7.67
N PRO A 330 -3.30 -9.93 -7.69
CA PRO A 330 -3.66 -8.59 -8.13
C PRO A 330 -3.21 -7.52 -7.12
N ALA A 331 -3.05 -6.30 -7.61
CA ALA A 331 -2.64 -5.18 -6.78
C ALA A 331 -3.46 -3.92 -7.00
N VAL A 332 -3.44 -3.07 -5.98
CA VAL A 332 -3.70 -1.63 -6.12
C VAL A 332 -2.39 -0.87 -5.88
N PHE A 333 -2.21 0.26 -6.54
CA PHE A 333 -1.09 1.16 -6.29
C PHE A 333 -1.56 2.50 -5.72
N VAL A 334 -0.95 2.97 -4.63
CA VAL A 334 -1.30 4.24 -3.99
C VAL A 334 -0.15 5.22 -4.08
N GLY A 335 -0.38 6.38 -4.70
CA GLY A 335 0.57 7.49 -4.72
C GLY A 335 0.30 8.49 -3.59
N HIS A 336 1.36 9.04 -2.99
CA HIS A 336 1.28 9.97 -1.85
C HIS A 336 1.81 11.37 -2.15
N ASP A 337 2.75 11.49 -3.09
CA ASP A 337 3.36 12.76 -3.49
C ASP A 337 3.36 12.94 -5.01
N ALA A 338 2.82 14.06 -5.48
CA ALA A 338 2.70 14.39 -6.91
C ALA A 338 4.04 14.74 -7.61
N THR A 339 5.16 14.70 -6.89
CA THR A 339 6.49 15.02 -7.42
C THR A 339 7.54 13.96 -7.10
N ALA A 340 7.36 13.20 -6.03
CA ALA A 340 8.32 12.19 -5.63
C ALA A 340 8.53 11.15 -6.75
N TRP A 341 9.79 10.85 -7.07
CA TRP A 341 10.14 9.86 -8.07
C TRP A 341 9.63 8.47 -7.68
N HIS A 342 9.68 8.17 -6.38
CA HIS A 342 9.26 6.87 -5.84
C HIS A 342 7.74 6.69 -5.80
N ASP A 343 6.95 7.71 -6.09
CA ASP A 343 5.49 7.63 -6.29
C ASP A 343 5.08 7.64 -7.76
N THR A 344 6.04 7.44 -8.67
CA THR A 344 5.73 7.24 -10.09
C THR A 344 4.94 5.94 -10.26
N PRO A 345 3.73 5.95 -10.83
CA PRO A 345 2.89 4.76 -10.91
C PRO A 345 3.53 3.71 -11.83
N PRO A 346 3.87 2.51 -11.33
CA PRO A 346 4.36 1.42 -12.18
C PRO A 346 3.20 0.85 -13.01
N ARG A 347 3.42 0.55 -14.29
CA ARG A 347 2.40 -0.04 -15.19
C ARG A 347 2.54 -1.56 -15.26
N MET A 348 2.49 -2.21 -14.10
CA MET A 348 2.46 -3.66 -13.99
C MET A 348 1.07 -4.20 -14.35
N PRO A 349 0.96 -5.32 -15.08
CA PRO A 349 -0.33 -5.85 -15.52
C PRO A 349 -1.20 -6.37 -14.37
N GLN A 350 -0.60 -6.72 -13.22
CA GLN A 350 -1.32 -7.10 -12.01
C GLN A 350 -2.02 -5.93 -11.29
N ILE A 351 -1.59 -4.69 -11.52
CA ILE A 351 -2.18 -3.52 -10.85
C ILE A 351 -3.54 -3.28 -11.50
N GLY A 352 -4.64 -3.68 -10.86
CA GLY A 352 -5.98 -3.48 -11.39
C GLY A 352 -6.40 -2.01 -11.34
N HIS A 353 -5.99 -1.31 -10.27
CA HIS A 353 -6.45 0.04 -9.97
C HIS A 353 -5.37 0.90 -9.30
N TYR A 354 -5.45 2.21 -9.51
CA TYR A 354 -4.57 3.22 -8.94
C TYR A 354 -5.37 4.14 -8.02
N ILE A 355 -4.80 4.46 -6.87
CA ILE A 355 -5.39 5.30 -5.86
C ILE A 355 -4.54 6.57 -5.75
N ALA A 356 -5.17 7.70 -6.01
CA ALA A 356 -4.60 9.01 -5.76
C ALA A 356 -5.13 9.56 -4.43
N VAL A 357 -4.26 10.10 -3.57
CA VAL A 357 -4.71 10.64 -2.28
C VAL A 357 -5.25 12.06 -2.39
N ASP A 358 -5.06 12.71 -3.55
CA ASP A 358 -5.65 13.98 -3.92
C ASP A 358 -5.80 14.13 -5.44
N TYR A 359 -6.42 15.24 -5.85
CA TYR A 359 -6.62 15.57 -7.27
C TYR A 359 -5.34 15.98 -8.00
N THR A 360 -4.28 16.41 -7.30
CA THR A 360 -2.99 16.71 -7.93
C THR A 360 -2.32 15.42 -8.41
N LEU A 361 -2.41 14.36 -7.61
CA LEU A 361 -1.95 13.03 -7.95
C LEU A 361 -2.81 12.38 -9.02
N LEU A 362 -4.13 12.59 -9.00
CA LEU A 362 -5.02 12.15 -10.07
C LEU A 362 -4.53 12.69 -11.42
N ASP A 363 -4.28 14.00 -11.50
CA ASP A 363 -3.80 14.64 -12.71
C ASP A 363 -2.40 14.11 -13.10
N ARG A 364 -1.50 13.88 -12.13
CA ARG A 364 -0.20 13.23 -12.40
C ARG A 364 -0.39 11.85 -13.04
N PHE A 365 -1.24 11.00 -12.47
CA PHE A 365 -1.45 9.65 -12.96
C PHE A 365 -2.05 9.65 -14.37
N VAL A 366 -3.08 10.45 -14.60
CA VAL A 366 -3.80 10.49 -15.88
C VAL A 366 -3.02 11.25 -16.94
N GLU A 367 -2.64 12.51 -16.67
CA GLU A 367 -2.08 13.40 -17.68
C GLU A 367 -0.59 13.13 -17.93
N SER A 368 0.19 12.87 -16.87
CA SER A 368 1.65 12.73 -16.99
C SER A 368 2.10 11.29 -17.25
N HIS A 369 1.35 10.30 -16.73
CA HIS A 369 1.71 8.87 -16.87
C HIS A 369 0.75 8.06 -17.75
N GLY A 370 -0.35 8.67 -18.23
CA GLY A 370 -1.27 8.03 -19.17
C GLY A 370 -2.05 6.87 -18.57
N ILE A 371 -2.30 6.87 -17.25
CA ILE A 371 -3.15 5.87 -16.63
C ILE A 371 -4.61 6.15 -17.03
N GLU A 372 -5.30 5.12 -17.51
CA GLU A 372 -6.69 5.22 -17.93
C GLU A 372 -7.58 5.77 -16.79
N PRO A 373 -8.41 6.82 -17.02
CA PRO A 373 -9.19 7.45 -15.96
C PRO A 373 -10.10 6.50 -15.18
N ASN A 374 -10.63 5.46 -15.84
CA ASN A 374 -11.49 4.46 -15.20
C ASN A 374 -10.75 3.50 -14.24
N ARG A 375 -9.41 3.53 -14.26
CA ARG A 375 -8.52 2.78 -13.36
C ARG A 375 -7.94 3.65 -12.25
N VAL A 376 -8.40 4.89 -12.10
CA VAL A 376 -7.93 5.79 -11.03
C VAL A 376 -9.10 6.21 -10.16
N THR A 377 -8.90 6.25 -8.84
CA THR A 377 -9.88 6.82 -7.91
C THR A 377 -9.18 7.64 -6.84
N VAL A 378 -9.83 8.72 -6.43
CA VAL A 378 -9.34 9.56 -5.34
C VAL A 378 -9.86 9.03 -4.01
N VAL A 379 -8.95 8.60 -3.14
CA VAL A 379 -9.27 8.12 -1.78
C VAL A 379 -8.33 8.82 -0.81
N PRO A 380 -8.84 9.57 0.17
CA PRO A 380 -7.99 10.30 1.10
C PRO A 380 -7.18 9.35 1.98
N ASN A 381 -6.14 9.87 2.61
CA ASN A 381 -5.40 9.13 3.63
C ASN A 381 -6.32 8.83 4.84
N PRO A 382 -6.38 7.57 5.32
CA PRO A 382 -7.10 7.24 6.54
C PRO A 382 -6.40 7.90 7.74
N ILE A 383 -7.21 8.41 8.66
CA ILE A 383 -6.76 8.95 9.94
C ILE A 383 -7.52 8.25 11.05
N ALA A 384 -6.78 7.56 11.93
CA ALA A 384 -7.36 6.90 13.08
C ALA A 384 -7.72 7.93 14.17
N PHE A 385 -8.95 8.44 14.14
CA PHE A 385 -9.42 9.40 15.15
C PHE A 385 -9.80 8.76 16.50
N ALA A 386 -9.79 7.43 16.59
CA ALA A 386 -10.11 6.72 17.83
C ALA A 386 -9.14 7.15 18.96
N GLY A 387 -9.68 7.71 20.04
CA GLY A 387 -8.89 8.21 21.17
C GLY A 387 -8.50 9.68 21.09
N PHE A 388 -8.86 10.39 20.01
CA PHE A 388 -8.61 11.82 19.91
C PHE A 388 -9.46 12.56 20.96
N ARG A 389 -8.81 13.44 21.72
CA ARG A 389 -9.52 14.33 22.64
C ARG A 389 -10.28 15.35 21.80
N LYS A 390 -11.61 15.34 21.93
CA LYS A 390 -12.46 16.38 21.34
C LYS A 390 -12.45 17.63 22.21
N ARG A 391 -12.41 18.81 21.58
CA ARG A 391 -12.60 20.08 22.28
C ARG A 391 -14.08 20.33 22.57
N GLY A 392 -14.35 21.24 23.53
CA GLY A 392 -15.68 21.83 23.74
C GLY A 392 -16.05 22.89 22.70
N ALA A 393 -17.04 23.75 22.96
CA ALA A 393 -17.40 24.81 22.02
C ALA A 393 -16.24 25.82 21.82
N LEU A 394 -15.98 26.17 20.56
CA LEU A 394 -15.02 27.21 20.20
C LEU A 394 -15.49 28.60 20.68
N PRO A 395 -14.58 29.49 21.12
CA PRO A 395 -14.96 30.85 21.48
C PRO A 395 -15.35 31.67 20.24
N ALA A 396 -16.14 32.74 20.44
CA ALA A 396 -16.54 33.64 19.34
C ALA A 396 -15.35 34.35 18.65
N ARG A 397 -14.20 34.42 19.31
CA ARG A 397 -12.91 34.86 18.74
C ARG A 397 -11.80 33.96 19.25
N PRO A 398 -10.82 33.56 18.42
CA PRO A 398 -9.72 32.72 18.85
C PRO A 398 -8.86 33.46 19.87
N ARG A 399 -8.35 32.74 20.88
CA ARG A 399 -7.45 33.28 21.92
C ARG A 399 -6.11 32.58 21.96
N ARG A 400 -6.09 31.29 21.60
CA ARG A 400 -4.87 30.49 21.53
C ARG A 400 -4.73 29.85 20.15
N ALA A 401 -3.56 29.98 19.55
CA ALA A 401 -3.19 29.37 18.30
C ALA A 401 -1.99 28.43 18.45
N LEU A 402 -1.94 27.42 17.59
CA LEU A 402 -0.79 26.52 17.44
C LEU A 402 -0.27 26.58 16.01
N GLN A 403 1.03 26.78 15.84
CA GLN A 403 1.72 26.45 14.60
C GLN A 403 2.33 25.05 14.73
N ILE A 404 2.01 24.15 13.79
CA ILE A 404 2.65 22.84 13.71
C ILE A 404 3.23 22.61 12.31
N SER A 405 4.55 22.50 12.23
CA SER A 405 5.23 22.17 10.98
C SER A 405 6.58 21.48 11.23
N GLY A 406 6.90 20.51 10.36
CA GLY A 406 8.22 19.88 10.31
C GLY A 406 9.24 20.66 9.47
N TYR A 407 8.81 21.67 8.71
CA TYR A 407 9.64 22.38 7.71
C TYR A 407 9.69 23.89 7.93
N SER A 408 8.68 24.49 8.57
CA SER A 408 8.62 25.95 8.79
C SER A 408 9.82 26.44 9.60
N GLY A 409 10.43 27.52 9.13
CA GLY A 409 11.56 28.19 9.77
C GLY A 409 11.13 29.37 10.63
N THR A 410 12.08 30.24 10.95
CA THR A 410 11.85 31.43 11.79
C THR A 410 10.96 32.45 11.10
N HIS A 411 11.07 32.63 9.78
CA HIS A 411 10.28 33.61 9.03
C HIS A 411 8.77 33.31 9.09
N GLU A 412 8.36 32.07 8.84
CA GLU A 412 6.94 31.69 8.88
C GLU A 412 6.36 31.87 10.28
N ARG A 413 7.15 31.55 11.30
CA ARG A 413 6.76 31.79 12.69
C ARG A 413 6.56 33.27 12.96
N ASP A 414 7.51 34.12 12.55
CA ASP A 414 7.45 35.57 12.80
C ASP A 414 6.20 36.20 12.15
N GLU A 415 5.86 35.80 10.92
CA GLU A 415 4.67 36.27 10.21
C GLU A 415 3.37 35.79 10.89
N ILE A 416 3.31 34.53 11.35
CA ILE A 416 2.16 34.02 12.12
C ILE A 416 2.05 34.73 13.47
N GLU A 417 3.17 34.95 14.16
CA GLU A 417 3.21 35.61 15.46
C GLU A 417 2.78 37.08 15.34
N ALA A 418 3.21 37.78 14.29
CA ALA A 418 2.77 39.14 13.99
C ALA A 418 1.25 39.20 13.72
N ALA A 419 0.72 38.28 12.91
CA ALA A 419 -0.72 38.21 12.62
C ALA A 419 -1.55 37.88 13.87
N CYS A 420 -1.10 36.90 14.67
CA CYS A 420 -1.75 36.51 15.92
C CYS A 420 -1.73 37.66 16.95
N SER A 421 -0.58 38.31 17.13
CA SER A 421 -0.41 39.43 18.06
C SER A 421 -1.32 40.60 17.71
N ALA A 422 -1.48 40.90 16.43
CA ALA A 422 -2.38 41.94 15.93
C ALA A 422 -3.89 41.65 16.20
N ARG A 423 -4.24 40.43 16.62
CA ARG A 423 -5.60 40.03 17.05
C ARG A 423 -5.67 39.60 18.52
N GLY A 424 -4.58 39.75 19.28
CA GLY A 424 -4.51 39.36 20.68
C GLY A 424 -4.58 37.84 20.89
N ILE A 425 -4.11 37.07 19.92
CA ILE A 425 -4.07 35.60 19.96
C ILE A 425 -2.68 35.18 20.44
N GLN A 426 -2.62 34.31 21.45
CA GLN A 426 -1.36 33.72 21.91
C GLN A 426 -0.95 32.58 20.96
N LEU A 427 0.28 32.60 20.45
CA LEU A 427 0.82 31.55 19.59
C LEU A 427 1.77 30.62 20.36
N ASP A 428 1.53 29.31 20.25
CA ASP A 428 2.51 28.27 20.58
C ASP A 428 3.02 27.62 19.26
N SER A 429 4.23 27.06 19.24
CA SER A 429 4.81 26.41 18.06
C SER A 429 5.39 25.03 18.38
N ILE A 430 5.10 24.04 17.52
CA ILE A 430 5.61 22.66 17.59
C ILE A 430 6.26 22.29 16.25
N GLY A 431 7.49 21.80 16.30
CA GLY A 431 8.31 21.49 15.14
C GLY A 431 9.79 21.39 15.49
N HIS A 432 10.54 20.64 14.69
CA HIS A 432 11.99 20.45 14.90
C HIS A 432 12.74 21.79 14.94
N HIS A 433 12.39 22.72 14.03
CA HIS A 433 12.98 24.06 13.97
C HIS A 433 12.65 24.97 15.16
N PHE A 434 11.64 24.62 15.96
CA PHE A 434 11.26 25.38 17.16
C PHE A 434 11.84 24.80 18.45
N GLY A 435 12.62 23.72 18.37
CA GLY A 435 13.16 23.02 19.55
C GLY A 435 12.10 22.36 20.43
N ASN A 436 10.88 22.20 19.91
CA ASN A 436 9.73 21.65 20.63
C ASN A 436 9.02 20.63 19.73
N THR A 437 9.27 19.34 19.93
CA THR A 437 8.66 18.25 19.16
C THR A 437 7.69 17.45 20.02
N SER A 438 6.64 16.92 19.41
CA SER A 438 5.67 16.04 20.07
C SER A 438 5.51 14.74 19.28
N THR A 439 5.49 13.61 19.98
CA THR A 439 5.20 12.30 19.37
C THR A 439 3.70 12.05 19.24
N ASN A 440 2.87 12.77 20.03
CA ASN A 440 1.42 12.66 20.08
C ASN A 440 0.76 14.05 19.92
N PRO A 441 0.95 14.74 18.77
CA PRO A 441 0.36 16.06 18.54
C PRO A 441 -1.17 16.06 18.62
N GLU A 442 -1.83 14.93 18.32
CA GLU A 442 -3.27 14.75 18.39
C GLU A 442 -3.88 15.03 19.78
N ALA A 443 -3.09 14.82 20.85
CA ALA A 443 -3.54 15.09 22.22
C ALA A 443 -3.63 16.59 22.54
N LEU A 444 -2.94 17.44 21.75
CA LEU A 444 -2.76 18.86 22.02
C LEU A 444 -3.78 19.74 21.29
N PHE A 445 -4.28 19.30 20.13
CA PHE A 445 -5.16 20.13 19.29
C PHE A 445 -6.42 20.62 20.02
N ALA A 446 -6.95 19.82 20.96
CA ALA A 446 -8.08 20.17 21.81
C ALA A 446 -7.87 21.39 22.72
N ASP A 447 -6.64 21.90 22.83
CA ASP A 447 -6.30 23.06 23.67
C ASP A 447 -6.11 24.37 22.88
N TYR A 448 -6.18 24.31 21.53
CA TYR A 448 -6.03 25.47 20.63
C TYR A 448 -7.29 25.83 19.83
N ASP A 449 -7.62 27.12 19.76
CA ASP A 449 -8.81 27.59 19.03
C ASP A 449 -8.56 27.67 17.52
N LEU A 450 -7.32 27.97 17.15
CA LEU A 450 -6.85 28.12 15.77
C LEU A 450 -5.54 27.35 15.56
N VAL A 451 -5.40 26.63 14.45
CA VAL A 451 -4.17 25.87 14.14
C VAL A 451 -3.69 26.22 12.74
N PHE A 452 -2.41 26.54 12.62
CA PHE A 452 -1.70 26.72 11.36
C PHE A 452 -0.95 25.41 11.05
N ALA A 453 -1.40 24.68 10.04
CA ALA A 453 -0.88 23.35 9.73
C ALA A 453 -1.06 23.01 8.24
N LYS A 454 -0.48 21.89 7.81
CA LYS A 454 -0.71 21.30 6.49
C LYS A 454 -0.93 19.79 6.57
N GLY A 455 -1.48 19.23 5.50
CA GLY A 455 -1.61 17.78 5.32
C GLY A 455 -2.34 17.12 6.49
N ARG A 456 -1.81 15.98 6.96
CA ARG A 456 -2.45 15.18 8.02
C ARG A 456 -2.70 15.96 9.32
N CYS A 457 -1.73 16.73 9.82
CA CYS A 457 -1.88 17.49 11.07
C CYS A 457 -3.01 18.54 11.00
N ALA A 458 -3.27 19.10 9.81
CA ALA A 458 -4.39 20.02 9.62
C ALA A 458 -5.74 19.32 9.82
N PHE A 459 -5.91 18.11 9.29
CA PHE A 459 -7.14 17.34 9.46
C PHE A 459 -7.27 16.75 10.87
N GLU A 460 -6.17 16.35 11.50
CA GLU A 460 -6.17 15.94 12.90
C GLU A 460 -6.61 17.09 13.83
N ALA A 461 -6.14 18.31 13.58
CA ALA A 461 -6.54 19.51 14.32
C ALA A 461 -8.03 19.86 14.10
N ALA A 462 -8.49 19.79 12.85
CA ALA A 462 -9.89 20.03 12.51
C ALA A 462 -10.82 18.99 13.15
N ALA A 463 -10.45 17.70 13.12
CA ALA A 463 -11.20 16.62 13.77
C ALA A 463 -11.24 16.78 15.30
N ALA A 464 -10.18 17.31 15.92
CA ALA A 464 -10.22 17.66 17.34
C ALA A 464 -11.14 18.84 17.66
N GLY A 465 -11.58 19.60 16.64
CA GLY A 465 -12.53 20.71 16.74
C GLY A 465 -11.89 22.10 16.75
N ALA A 466 -10.61 22.23 16.36
CA ALA A 466 -9.97 23.53 16.18
C ALA A 466 -10.28 24.11 14.79
N ALA A 467 -10.33 25.44 14.67
CA ALA A 467 -10.31 26.07 13.35
C ALA A 467 -8.90 25.94 12.74
N VAL A 468 -8.79 25.75 11.42
CA VAL A 468 -7.51 25.43 10.78
C VAL A 468 -7.24 26.32 9.58
N VAL A 469 -6.08 26.95 9.54
CA VAL A 469 -5.58 27.65 8.35
C VAL A 469 -4.48 26.78 7.72
N PHE A 470 -4.62 26.46 6.44
CA PHE A 470 -3.60 25.72 5.72
C PHE A 470 -2.36 26.59 5.51
N CYS A 471 -1.20 26.20 6.04
CA CYS A 471 0.03 27.00 5.98
C CYS A 471 1.26 26.09 6.07
N ASP A 472 2.29 26.40 5.27
CA ASP A 472 3.67 25.90 5.47
C ASP A 472 4.68 26.78 4.71
N THR A 473 5.96 26.40 4.68
CA THR A 473 7.05 27.09 3.96
C THR A 473 6.77 27.43 2.49
N TRP A 474 5.81 26.76 1.85
CA TRP A 474 5.49 26.98 0.44
C TRP A 474 4.41 28.02 0.20
N GLY A 475 3.67 28.45 1.23
CA GLY A 475 2.60 29.41 1.08
C GLY A 475 1.51 29.30 2.13
N CYS A 476 0.55 30.22 2.02
CA CYS A 476 -0.67 30.25 2.82
C CYS A 476 -1.86 29.80 1.97
N GLY A 477 -2.77 29.07 2.59
CA GLY A 477 -4.02 28.61 2.02
C GLY A 477 -5.24 29.26 2.67
N PRO A 478 -6.44 28.77 2.34
CA PRO A 478 -7.67 29.22 2.97
C PRO A 478 -7.77 28.75 4.43
N LEU A 479 -8.64 29.40 5.20
CA LEU A 479 -9.22 28.82 6.40
C LEU A 479 -10.09 27.63 5.97
N LEU A 480 -9.86 26.47 6.56
CA LEU A 480 -10.68 25.28 6.34
C LEU A 480 -12.11 25.58 6.80
N SER A 481 -13.04 25.51 5.84
CA SER A 481 -14.46 25.81 6.01
C SER A 481 -15.31 24.82 5.24
N ASN A 482 -16.62 24.78 5.50
CA ASN A 482 -17.54 23.96 4.72
C ASN A 482 -17.48 24.24 3.22
N ARG A 483 -17.42 25.52 2.84
CA ARG A 483 -17.29 25.96 1.45
C ARG A 483 -16.03 25.40 0.80
N VAL A 484 -14.91 25.47 1.52
CA VAL A 484 -13.63 24.97 1.05
C VAL A 484 -13.71 23.45 0.85
N LEU A 485 -14.25 22.70 1.82
CA LEU A 485 -14.50 21.26 1.66
C LEU A 485 -15.40 20.93 0.46
N ASP A 486 -16.44 21.72 0.18
CA ASP A 486 -17.31 21.51 -0.98
C ASP A 486 -16.56 21.74 -2.32
N GLU A 487 -15.80 22.83 -2.41
CA GLU A 487 -14.99 23.17 -3.59
C GLU A 487 -13.90 22.13 -3.88
N GLY A 488 -13.36 21.51 -2.83
CA GLY A 488 -12.37 20.45 -2.92
C GLY A 488 -12.90 19.03 -3.00
N HIS A 489 -14.22 18.85 -3.10
CA HIS A 489 -14.88 17.54 -3.01
C HIS A 489 -14.47 16.72 -1.78
N GLY A 490 -14.21 17.41 -0.66
CA GLY A 490 -13.79 16.84 0.61
C GLY A 490 -12.32 16.43 0.69
N ILE A 491 -11.58 16.38 -0.43
CA ILE A 491 -10.21 15.87 -0.50
C ILE A 491 -9.27 17.00 -0.90
N LEU A 492 -9.07 17.91 0.06
CA LEU A 492 -8.21 19.08 -0.06
C LEU A 492 -6.82 18.81 0.50
N THR A 493 -6.02 18.00 -0.19
CA THR A 493 -4.65 17.77 0.27
C THR A 493 -3.64 18.26 -0.77
N GLY A 494 -2.45 18.59 -0.29
CA GLY A 494 -1.33 18.95 -1.15
C GLY A 494 -1.15 20.44 -1.45
N ARG A 495 -0.21 20.69 -2.36
CA ARG A 495 0.40 22.01 -2.62
C ARG A 495 -0.53 23.03 -3.29
N ARG A 496 -1.56 22.59 -4.00
CA ARG A 496 -2.54 23.47 -4.66
C ARG A 496 -3.26 24.39 -3.69
N MET A 497 -3.35 24.00 -2.42
CA MET A 497 -3.97 24.81 -1.37
C MET A 497 -3.07 25.90 -0.80
N LEU A 498 -1.76 25.85 -1.04
CA LEU A 498 -0.79 26.82 -0.54
C LEU A 498 -0.36 27.81 -1.63
N ALA A 499 -1.33 28.35 -2.37
CA ALA A 499 -1.07 29.17 -3.55
C ALA A 499 -0.76 30.65 -3.24
N GLU A 500 -1.18 31.14 -2.07
CA GLU A 500 -0.98 32.55 -1.69
C GLU A 500 0.39 32.77 -1.04
N GLU A 501 0.90 34.00 -1.18
CA GLU A 501 2.14 34.41 -0.53
C GLU A 501 2.02 34.31 0.99
N PHE A 502 3.01 33.68 1.62
CA PHE A 502 3.08 33.58 3.06
C PHE A 502 3.42 34.94 3.66
N SER A 503 2.44 35.66 4.17
CA SER A 503 2.62 37.02 4.71
C SER A 503 1.58 37.37 5.76
N THR A 504 1.94 38.26 6.68
CA THR A 504 1.06 38.78 7.74
C THR A 504 -0.29 39.29 7.19
N PRO A 505 -0.37 40.08 6.09
CA PRO A 505 -1.66 40.54 5.57
C PRO A 505 -2.59 39.39 5.14
N VAL A 506 -2.06 38.36 4.48
CA VAL A 506 -2.84 37.19 4.06
C VAL A 506 -3.31 36.41 5.29
N LEU A 507 -2.41 36.18 6.25
CA LEU A 507 -2.74 35.48 7.49
C LEU A 507 -3.82 36.22 8.30
N LEU A 508 -3.75 37.55 8.37
CA LEU A 508 -4.77 38.38 9.01
C LEU A 508 -6.14 38.21 8.36
N GLU A 509 -6.19 38.18 7.02
CA GLU A 509 -7.43 37.93 6.29
C GLU A 509 -8.02 36.55 6.63
N ARG A 510 -7.18 35.51 6.72
CA ARG A 510 -7.62 34.15 7.10
C ARG A 510 -8.10 34.07 8.55
N ILE A 511 -7.42 34.77 9.47
CA ILE A 511 -7.84 34.87 10.88
C ILE A 511 -9.20 35.59 10.99
N ASP A 512 -9.40 36.65 10.21
CA ASP A 512 -10.65 37.43 10.23
C ASP A 512 -11.85 36.68 9.66
N GLN A 513 -11.61 35.61 8.87
CA GLN A 513 -12.64 34.70 8.36
C GLN A 513 -13.09 33.64 9.39
N TYR A 514 -12.49 33.61 10.58
CA TYR A 514 -12.82 32.64 11.62
C TYR A 514 -14.32 32.64 11.97
N ASP A 515 -14.93 31.46 11.91
CA ASP A 515 -16.29 31.18 12.37
C ASP A 515 -16.30 29.91 13.22
N ALA A 516 -16.68 30.06 14.49
CA ALA A 516 -16.73 28.96 15.46
C ALA A 516 -17.77 27.90 15.12
N ASN A 517 -18.91 28.27 14.51
CA ASN A 517 -19.95 27.33 14.15
C ASN A 517 -19.54 26.53 12.92
N ASP A 518 -18.99 27.21 11.90
CA ASP A 518 -18.49 26.55 10.69
C ASP A 518 -17.35 25.57 11.03
N ALA A 519 -16.41 25.96 11.88
CA ALA A 519 -15.33 25.07 12.34
C ALA A 519 -15.86 23.82 13.08
N ALA A 520 -16.96 23.94 13.82
CA ALA A 520 -17.58 22.79 14.49
C ALA A 520 -18.24 21.82 13.48
N GLU A 521 -18.89 22.35 12.44
CA GLU A 521 -19.45 21.53 11.35
C GLU A 521 -18.35 20.88 10.50
N VAL A 522 -17.29 21.62 10.18
CA VAL A 522 -16.08 21.11 9.51
C VAL A 522 -15.49 19.94 10.28
N SER A 523 -15.40 20.03 11.61
CA SER A 523 -14.89 18.95 12.45
C SER A 523 -15.63 17.63 12.21
N GLN A 524 -16.97 17.67 12.17
CA GLN A 524 -17.78 16.49 11.90
C GLN A 524 -17.57 15.97 10.48
N ARG A 525 -17.52 16.86 9.48
CA ARG A 525 -17.27 16.44 8.09
C ARG A 525 -15.89 15.83 7.89
N VAL A 526 -14.86 16.37 8.54
CA VAL A 526 -13.50 15.82 8.48
C VAL A 526 -13.47 14.41 9.08
N HIS A 527 -14.19 14.17 10.18
CA HIS A 527 -14.40 12.81 10.67
C HIS A 527 -15.02 11.92 9.59
N ASP A 528 -16.14 12.32 8.99
CA ASP A 528 -16.84 11.50 8.01
C ASP A 528 -16.01 11.20 6.74
N ILE A 529 -15.11 12.12 6.35
CA ILE A 529 -14.29 11.99 5.13
C ILE A 529 -13.03 11.16 5.37
N PHE A 530 -12.32 11.38 6.48
CA PHE A 530 -10.96 10.86 6.72
C PHE A 530 -10.91 9.71 7.74
N ASP A 531 -12.03 9.36 8.38
CA ASP A 531 -12.08 8.28 9.36
C ASP A 531 -11.54 6.97 8.79
N ALA A 532 -10.56 6.39 9.50
CA ALA A 532 -9.85 5.21 9.04
C ALA A 532 -10.77 4.00 8.77
N GLU A 533 -11.82 3.80 9.56
CA GLU A 533 -12.74 2.67 9.36
C GLU A 533 -13.53 2.86 8.05
N SER A 534 -14.07 4.06 7.85
CA SER A 534 -14.87 4.41 6.67
C SER A 534 -14.04 4.41 5.38
N VAL A 535 -12.82 4.94 5.43
CA VAL A 535 -11.87 4.91 4.30
C VAL A 535 -11.45 3.48 3.99
N THR A 536 -11.15 2.67 5.01
CA THR A 536 -10.76 1.27 4.82
C THR A 536 -11.87 0.44 4.19
N ALA A 537 -13.13 0.64 4.59
CA ALA A 537 -14.26 -0.05 3.96
C ALA A 537 -14.35 0.23 2.45
N ARG A 538 -14.13 1.48 2.02
CA ARG A 538 -14.08 1.86 0.59
C ARG A 538 -12.92 1.18 -0.14
N LEU A 539 -11.76 1.07 0.53
CA LEU A 539 -10.60 0.37 -0.02
C LEU A 539 -10.87 -1.14 -0.15
N VAL A 540 -11.53 -1.76 0.83
CA VAL A 540 -11.91 -3.18 0.77
C VAL A 540 -12.87 -3.45 -0.38
N ASP A 541 -13.85 -2.59 -0.63
CA ASP A 541 -14.72 -2.72 -1.81
C ASP A 541 -13.93 -2.63 -3.12
N LEU A 542 -12.94 -1.75 -3.18
CA LEU A 542 -12.03 -1.68 -4.32
C LEU A 542 -11.17 -2.95 -4.46
N TYR A 543 -10.70 -3.53 -3.35
CA TYR A 543 -9.95 -4.79 -3.39
C TYR A 543 -10.80 -5.93 -3.94
N ARG A 544 -12.05 -6.05 -3.49
CA ARG A 544 -13.01 -7.05 -4.01
C ARG A 544 -13.21 -6.89 -5.51
N ASP A 545 -13.37 -5.67 -5.98
CA ASP A 545 -13.53 -5.34 -7.39
C ASP A 545 -12.30 -5.74 -8.22
N VAL A 546 -11.11 -5.44 -7.71
CA VAL A 546 -9.84 -5.76 -8.35
C VAL A 546 -9.61 -7.28 -8.37
N ILE A 547 -9.86 -7.98 -7.27
CA ILE A 547 -9.77 -9.44 -7.18
C ILE A 547 -10.75 -10.10 -8.16
N ALA A 548 -12.01 -9.65 -8.20
CA ALA A 548 -13.04 -10.24 -9.05
C ALA A 548 -12.78 -10.06 -10.56
N LYS A 549 -12.12 -8.95 -10.94
CA LYS A 549 -11.76 -8.66 -12.34
C LYS A 549 -10.40 -9.22 -12.74
N HIS A 550 -9.61 -9.73 -11.79
CA HIS A 550 -8.29 -10.27 -12.09
C HIS A 550 -8.39 -11.61 -12.80
N GLU A 551 -7.96 -11.64 -14.05
CA GLU A 551 -7.71 -12.89 -14.76
C GLU A 551 -6.28 -13.35 -14.48
N LEU A 552 -6.10 -14.64 -14.19
CA LEU A 552 -4.77 -15.22 -14.04
C LEU A 552 -3.93 -14.95 -15.29
N LEU A 553 -2.91 -14.12 -15.15
CA LEU A 553 -2.02 -13.78 -16.23
C LEU A 553 -1.05 -14.94 -16.47
N PRO A 554 -0.84 -15.38 -17.72
CA PRO A 554 0.26 -16.28 -18.02
C PRO A 554 1.59 -15.69 -17.54
N GLU A 555 2.46 -16.51 -16.94
CA GLU A 555 3.75 -16.09 -16.37
C GLU A 555 4.56 -15.21 -17.35
N LYS A 556 4.54 -15.56 -18.63
CA LYS A 556 5.20 -14.81 -19.72
C LYS A 556 4.68 -13.37 -19.86
N THR A 557 3.40 -13.13 -19.59
CA THR A 557 2.79 -11.79 -19.64
C THR A 557 3.25 -10.93 -18.48
N ALA A 558 3.32 -11.50 -17.27
CA ALA A 558 3.86 -10.81 -16.09
C ALA A 558 5.35 -10.44 -16.28
N GLN A 559 6.15 -11.38 -16.79
CA GLN A 559 7.57 -11.15 -17.12
C GLN A 559 7.75 -10.05 -18.18
N LEU A 560 6.92 -10.05 -19.23
CA LEU A 560 6.96 -9.01 -20.26
C LEU A 560 6.60 -7.63 -19.69
N GLY A 561 5.58 -7.56 -18.82
CA GLY A 561 5.21 -6.33 -18.11
C GLY A 561 6.36 -5.78 -17.27
N LEU A 562 7.01 -6.64 -16.46
CA LEU A 562 8.21 -6.26 -15.70
C LEU A 562 9.32 -5.73 -16.61
N GLN A 563 9.61 -6.43 -17.71
CA GLN A 563 10.65 -6.03 -18.65
C GLN A 563 10.35 -4.66 -19.26
N GLN A 564 9.10 -4.40 -19.65
CA GLN A 564 8.67 -3.10 -20.19
C GLN A 564 8.84 -1.99 -19.17
N GLU A 565 8.45 -2.23 -17.91
CA GLU A 565 8.61 -1.25 -16.84
C GLU A 565 10.09 -0.95 -16.55
N LEU A 566 10.95 -1.97 -16.47
CA LEU A 566 12.39 -1.78 -16.27
C LEU A 566 13.03 -0.98 -17.42
N LEU A 567 12.64 -1.26 -18.67
CA LEU A 567 13.11 -0.49 -19.83
C LEU A 567 12.62 0.96 -19.78
N TRP A 568 11.37 1.19 -19.39
CA TRP A 568 10.84 2.53 -19.24
C TRP A 568 11.62 3.31 -18.18
N TRP A 569 11.86 2.71 -17.01
CA TRP A 569 12.66 3.32 -15.94
C TRP A 569 14.09 3.60 -16.39
N ALA A 570 14.77 2.65 -17.03
CA ALA A 570 16.12 2.85 -17.55
C ALA A 570 16.21 4.03 -18.54
N ALA A 571 15.15 4.25 -19.33
CA ALA A 571 15.10 5.35 -20.30
C ALA A 571 14.65 6.70 -19.69
N ASN A 572 13.98 6.70 -18.53
CA ASN A 572 13.30 7.90 -18.00
C ASN A 572 13.74 8.31 -16.60
N PHE A 573 14.57 7.54 -15.89
CA PHE A 573 14.90 7.82 -14.49
C PHE A 573 15.49 9.22 -14.28
N ASP A 574 16.46 9.62 -15.11
CA ASP A 574 17.07 10.96 -15.03
C ASP A 574 16.05 12.07 -15.28
N ARG A 575 15.12 11.87 -16.23
CA ARG A 575 14.03 12.81 -16.50
C ARG A 575 13.09 12.92 -15.30
N VAL A 576 12.70 11.80 -14.69
CA VAL A 576 11.83 11.79 -13.50
C VAL A 576 12.51 12.49 -12.32
N LEU A 577 13.81 12.26 -12.10
CA LEU A 577 14.58 12.98 -11.09
C LEU A 577 14.69 14.47 -11.40
N GLN A 578 14.93 14.84 -12.65
CA GLN A 578 14.96 16.23 -13.08
C GLN A 578 13.60 16.90 -12.85
N GLU A 579 12.48 16.26 -13.19
CA GLU A 579 11.14 16.77 -12.95
C GLU A 579 10.85 16.98 -11.46
N GLN A 580 11.26 16.03 -10.60
CA GLN A 580 11.18 16.21 -9.15
C GLN A 580 12.01 17.42 -8.69
N ASN A 581 13.24 17.54 -9.16
CA ASN A 581 14.15 18.63 -8.79
C ASN A 581 13.64 19.99 -9.29
N GLU A 582 13.11 20.05 -10.52
CA GLU A 582 12.49 21.24 -11.10
C GLU A 582 11.22 21.62 -10.37
N ALA A 583 10.38 20.65 -10.00
CA ALA A 583 9.22 20.91 -9.16
C ALA A 583 9.69 21.49 -7.82
N GLY A 584 10.70 20.89 -7.18
CA GLY A 584 11.33 21.43 -5.97
C GLY A 584 11.91 22.85 -6.14
N ALA A 585 12.51 23.16 -7.29
CA ALA A 585 13.10 24.47 -7.59
C ALA A 585 12.04 25.54 -7.93
N ARG A 586 10.94 25.16 -8.61
CA ARG A 586 9.75 26.03 -8.78
C ARG A 586 9.02 26.27 -7.45
N MET A 587 9.29 25.43 -6.45
CA MET A 587 8.70 25.46 -5.10
C MET A 587 9.51 26.25 -4.07
N THR A 588 10.77 26.63 -4.33
CA THR A 588 11.41 27.67 -3.53
C THR A 588 10.68 28.99 -3.75
N PRO A 589 10.29 29.73 -2.70
CA PRO A 589 9.58 30.99 -2.86
C PRO A 589 10.32 31.89 -3.84
N ARG A 590 9.62 32.41 -4.86
CA ARG A 590 10.05 33.65 -5.50
C ARG A 590 9.99 34.72 -4.42
N ARG A 591 11.05 34.85 -3.63
CA ARG A 591 11.32 36.09 -2.91
C ARG A 591 11.23 37.18 -3.96
N ARG A 592 10.15 37.97 -3.91
CA ARG A 592 10.21 39.33 -4.39
C ARG A 592 11.47 39.91 -3.76
N THR A 593 12.26 40.54 -4.59
CA THR A 593 13.52 41.23 -4.31
C THR A 593 13.39 42.16 -3.11
N ALA A 594 13.39 41.60 -1.89
CA ALA A 594 14.06 42.20 -0.78
C ALA A 594 15.53 42.18 -1.19
N SER A 595 16.12 43.36 -1.25
CA SER A 595 17.54 43.65 -1.48
C SER A 595 18.40 42.40 -1.47
N SER A 596 19.00 42.08 -2.62
CA SER A 596 20.15 41.18 -2.74
C SER A 596 20.93 41.13 -1.44
N ILE A 597 20.72 40.07 -0.65
CA ILE A 597 21.74 39.68 0.32
C ILE A 597 22.89 39.28 -0.58
N GLU A 598 23.91 40.13 -0.61
CA GLU A 598 25.16 39.84 -1.29
C GLU A 598 25.67 38.52 -0.72
N VAL A 599 25.48 37.41 -1.46
CA VAL A 599 26.40 36.28 -1.35
C VAL A 599 27.69 36.84 -1.94
N GLY A 600 28.47 37.42 -1.05
CA GLY A 600 29.78 37.94 -1.36
C GLY A 600 30.67 36.79 -1.82
N SER A 601 31.89 37.13 -2.17
CA SER A 601 32.93 36.17 -2.50
C SER A 601 33.31 35.24 -1.33
N SER A 602 32.54 35.18 -0.24
CA SER A 602 32.73 34.32 0.92
C SER A 602 31.40 33.79 1.48
N VAL A 603 31.40 32.57 2.00
CA VAL A 603 30.29 31.98 2.76
C VAL A 603 30.62 32.08 4.25
N ASP A 604 29.71 32.74 4.98
CA ASP A 604 29.60 32.72 6.43
C ASP A 604 28.47 31.79 6.83
N PHE A 605 28.78 30.73 7.58
CA PHE A 605 27.81 29.73 8.04
C PHE A 605 26.78 30.25 9.06
N ALA A 606 26.89 31.51 9.50
CA ALA A 606 25.81 32.19 10.23
C ALA A 606 24.55 32.42 9.38
N HIS A 607 24.67 32.33 8.05
CA HIS A 607 23.59 32.60 7.10
C HIS A 607 23.31 31.39 6.19
N PRO A 608 22.08 31.21 5.69
CA PRO A 608 21.77 30.14 4.75
C PRO A 608 22.61 30.26 3.47
N PHE A 609 23.20 29.14 3.05
CA PHE A 609 23.98 29.01 1.82
C PHE A 609 23.39 27.89 0.96
N ARG A 610 23.70 27.87 -0.34
CA ARG A 610 23.33 26.76 -1.22
C ARG A 610 24.40 25.69 -1.14
N GLY A 611 24.04 24.49 -0.67
CA GLY A 611 24.96 23.37 -0.53
C GLY A 611 24.29 22.13 0.08
N ALA A 612 25.01 21.01 0.13
CA ALA A 612 24.60 19.77 0.80
C ALA A 612 25.82 19.01 1.35
N GLY A 613 25.58 18.02 2.22
CA GLY A 613 26.63 17.26 2.92
C GLY A 613 27.19 17.96 4.16
N TRP A 614 26.48 18.96 4.69
CA TRP A 614 26.85 19.70 5.88
C TRP A 614 25.88 19.41 7.02
N TYR A 615 26.41 19.23 8.22
CA TYR A 615 25.60 19.28 9.45
C TYR A 615 25.09 20.70 9.73
N ALA A 616 24.15 20.81 10.66
CA ALA A 616 23.66 22.09 11.13
C ALA A 616 24.80 22.98 11.67
N PRO A 617 24.78 24.30 11.42
CA PRO A 617 25.81 25.20 11.92
C PRO A 617 25.93 25.14 13.46
N GLU A 618 27.16 25.01 13.93
CA GLU A 618 27.55 25.10 15.33
C GLU A 618 28.29 26.42 15.56
N ARG A 619 28.47 26.81 16.82
CA ARG A 619 29.08 28.10 17.19
C ARG A 619 30.06 27.95 18.33
N ASP A 620 31.21 28.60 18.20
CA ASP A 620 32.22 28.72 19.25
C ASP A 620 32.55 30.20 19.56
N GLY A 621 33.64 30.45 20.30
CA GLY A 621 34.12 31.80 20.61
C GLY A 621 34.62 32.60 19.41
N HIS A 622 34.80 31.96 18.25
CA HIS A 622 35.37 32.55 17.03
C HIS A 622 34.35 32.68 15.89
N GLY A 623 33.10 32.21 16.06
CA GLY A 623 32.03 32.35 15.06
C GLY A 623 31.26 31.06 14.80
N TYR A 624 30.53 31.02 13.69
CA TYR A 624 29.81 29.83 13.22
C TYR A 624 30.72 28.92 12.40
N PHE A 625 30.50 27.62 12.47
CA PHE A 625 31.18 26.61 11.65
C PHE A 625 30.22 25.45 11.34
N CYS A 626 30.49 24.70 10.27
CA CYS A 626 29.71 23.53 9.89
C CYS A 626 30.61 22.30 9.77
N TRP A 627 30.18 21.18 10.32
CA TRP A 627 30.82 19.89 10.07
C TRP A 627 30.43 19.34 8.70
N LEU A 628 31.42 18.84 7.96
CA LEU A 628 31.18 17.95 6.82
C LEU A 628 30.65 16.60 7.33
N GLY A 629 29.52 16.15 6.78
CA GLY A 629 28.95 14.82 7.03
C GLY A 629 27.41 14.80 6.98
N PRO A 630 26.78 13.61 7.14
CA PRO A 630 27.39 12.32 7.45
C PRO A 630 28.17 11.68 6.29
N GLU A 631 27.86 12.04 5.05
CA GLU A 631 28.58 11.55 3.87
C GLU A 631 29.99 12.16 3.79
N PRO A 632 30.97 11.46 3.20
CA PRO A 632 32.34 11.96 3.07
C PRO A 632 32.50 13.02 1.97
N THR A 633 31.44 13.72 1.63
CA THR A 633 31.42 14.75 0.58
C THR A 633 30.44 15.85 0.96
N ALA A 634 30.91 17.10 0.90
CA ALA A 634 30.06 18.28 1.04
C ALA A 634 30.33 19.28 -0.07
N TRP A 635 29.31 20.03 -0.47
CA TRP A 635 29.46 21.05 -1.51
C TRP A 635 28.65 22.31 -1.21
N LEU A 636 29.07 23.43 -1.77
CA LEU A 636 28.34 24.70 -1.74
C LEU A 636 28.56 25.53 -3.02
N GLU A 637 27.72 26.54 -3.26
CA GLU A 637 27.85 27.49 -4.38
C GLU A 637 28.43 28.84 -3.93
N LEU A 638 29.42 29.35 -4.66
CA LEU A 638 30.03 30.66 -4.45
C LEU A 638 29.91 31.52 -5.70
N ARG A 639 29.71 32.83 -5.52
CA ARG A 639 29.70 33.77 -6.65
C ARG A 639 31.13 34.12 -7.06
N VAL A 640 31.41 34.04 -8.35
CA VAL A 640 32.73 34.42 -8.90
C VAL A 640 32.83 35.94 -8.94
N PRO A 641 33.84 36.56 -8.30
CA PRO A 641 34.08 38.00 -8.37
C PRO A 641 34.47 38.44 -9.79
N GLU A 642 34.52 39.74 -10.07
CA GLU A 642 35.12 40.26 -11.31
C GLU A 642 36.65 40.15 -11.25
N GLY A 643 37.28 39.45 -12.20
CA GLY A 643 38.73 39.21 -12.21
C GLY A 643 39.14 38.06 -13.12
N ARG A 644 40.43 37.97 -13.44
CA ARG A 644 40.99 36.90 -14.31
C ARG A 644 41.70 35.77 -13.56
N LEU A 645 42.04 35.98 -12.29
CA LEU A 645 42.76 35.03 -11.45
C LEU A 645 42.20 35.08 -10.03
N PHE A 646 41.83 33.92 -9.50
CA PHE A 646 41.27 33.77 -8.16
C PHE A 646 41.88 32.58 -7.45
N CYS A 647 41.91 32.66 -6.13
CA CYS A 647 42.20 31.54 -5.25
C CYS A 647 40.98 31.26 -4.37
N LEU A 648 40.74 29.99 -4.07
CA LEU A 648 39.84 29.61 -3.00
C LEU A 648 40.60 29.58 -1.68
N HIS A 649 40.07 30.21 -0.64
CA HIS A 649 40.54 30.13 0.74
C HIS A 649 39.48 29.40 1.58
N CYS A 650 39.90 28.37 2.32
CA CYS A 650 39.04 27.58 3.20
C CYS A 650 39.64 27.58 4.61
N GLU A 651 38.87 28.06 5.59
CA GLU A 651 39.27 28.10 6.99
C GLU A 651 38.65 26.91 7.74
N ILE A 652 39.50 26.04 8.29
CA ILE A 652 39.07 24.87 9.05
C ILE A 652 39.08 25.19 10.55
N ALA A 653 37.92 25.04 11.18
CA ALA A 653 37.72 25.28 12.61
C ALA A 653 38.27 24.15 13.47
N TYR A 654 37.98 22.90 13.08
CA TYR A 654 38.31 21.70 13.85
C TYR A 654 38.56 20.50 12.94
N VAL A 655 39.49 19.66 13.37
CA VAL A 655 39.77 18.35 12.80
C VAL A 655 39.88 17.39 13.98
N HIS A 656 38.95 16.43 14.11
CA HIS A 656 39.00 15.45 15.20
C HIS A 656 39.92 14.27 14.88
N ASP A 657 40.14 13.98 13.59
CA ASP A 657 41.02 12.93 13.09
C ASP A 657 42.02 13.53 12.09
N PRO A 658 43.31 13.70 12.46
CA PRO A 658 44.34 14.28 11.60
C PRO A 658 44.50 13.56 10.24
N GLU A 659 44.25 12.24 10.17
CA GLU A 659 44.36 11.47 8.91
C GLU A 659 43.31 11.93 7.89
N LEU A 660 42.13 12.38 8.33
CA LEU A 660 41.10 12.91 7.43
C LEU A 660 41.58 14.19 6.73
N PHE A 661 42.27 15.07 7.47
CA PHE A 661 42.74 16.34 6.92
C PHE A 661 43.85 16.15 5.89
N GLU A 662 44.76 15.17 6.08
CA GLU A 662 45.79 14.83 5.08
C GLU A 662 45.20 14.30 3.75
N HIS A 663 43.98 13.78 3.79
CA HIS A 663 43.27 13.24 2.63
C HIS A 663 42.12 14.13 2.13
N LEU A 664 42.05 15.38 2.58
CA LEU A 664 41.05 16.33 2.11
C LEU A 664 41.32 16.71 0.65
N GLU A 665 40.34 16.45 -0.22
CA GLU A 665 40.37 16.85 -1.61
C GLU A 665 39.36 17.97 -1.88
N LEU A 666 39.79 18.95 -2.67
CA LEU A 666 38.98 20.08 -3.06
C LEU A 666 38.69 20.03 -4.56
N PHE A 667 37.42 20.21 -4.93
CA PHE A 667 36.95 20.24 -6.30
C PHE A 667 36.20 21.55 -6.56
N VAL A 668 36.43 22.14 -7.73
CA VAL A 668 35.70 23.31 -8.21
C VAL A 668 35.20 23.04 -9.61
N ALA A 669 33.89 23.19 -9.82
CA ALA A 669 33.22 22.84 -11.07
C ALA A 669 33.56 21.42 -11.57
N GLY A 670 33.76 20.48 -10.64
CA GLY A 670 34.11 19.09 -10.93
C GLY A 670 35.60 18.83 -11.23
N GLN A 671 36.46 19.83 -11.20
CA GLN A 671 37.92 19.69 -11.37
C GLN A 671 38.63 19.75 -10.02
N ARG A 672 39.57 18.83 -9.79
CA ARG A 672 40.39 18.82 -8.58
C ARG A 672 41.32 20.03 -8.56
N VAL A 673 41.40 20.68 -7.40
CA VAL A 673 42.27 21.83 -7.14
C VAL A 673 43.43 21.40 -6.25
N ASP A 674 44.64 21.84 -6.59
CA ASP A 674 45.82 21.64 -5.75
C ASP A 674 45.70 22.50 -4.49
N ILE A 675 45.93 21.88 -3.32
CA ILE A 675 45.78 22.48 -2.00
C ILE A 675 47.17 22.88 -1.47
N GLU A 676 47.35 24.16 -1.18
CA GLU A 676 48.50 24.72 -0.44
C GLU A 676 48.07 25.04 0.99
N HIS A 677 48.90 24.64 1.97
CA HIS A 677 48.64 24.92 3.38
C HIS A 677 49.25 26.27 3.76
N ILE A 678 48.48 27.13 4.41
CA ILE A 678 48.95 28.44 4.87
C ILE A 678 49.15 28.38 6.40
N GLU A 679 50.36 28.67 6.87
CA GLU A 679 50.64 28.88 8.29
C GLU A 679 50.14 30.29 8.71
N GLY A 680 49.17 30.35 9.62
CA GLY A 680 48.57 31.60 10.12
C GLY A 680 48.07 31.50 11.58
N GLU A 681 47.51 32.59 12.13
CA GLU A 681 47.08 32.68 13.54
C GLU A 681 45.85 31.81 13.91
N SER A 682 45.10 31.27 12.93
CA SER A 682 44.10 30.22 13.10
C SER A 682 44.56 28.89 12.47
N ILE A 683 44.13 27.77 13.06
CA ILE A 683 44.94 26.55 13.18
C ILE A 683 45.12 25.76 11.85
N PHE A 684 44.26 25.90 10.83
CA PHE A 684 44.42 25.25 9.52
C PHE A 684 43.71 26.02 8.37
N SER A 685 44.46 26.74 7.54
CA SER A 685 43.93 27.38 6.31
C SER A 685 44.45 26.69 5.05
N ILE A 686 43.55 26.42 4.11
CA ILE A 686 43.87 25.81 2.80
C ILE A 686 43.60 26.82 1.68
N ARG A 687 44.53 26.91 0.73
CA ARG A 687 44.39 27.71 -0.49
C ARG A 687 44.46 26.84 -1.74
N GLY A 688 43.63 27.13 -2.74
CA GLY A 688 43.62 26.40 -4.01
C GLY A 688 43.46 27.31 -5.23
N LYS A 689 44.29 27.11 -6.26
CA LYS A 689 44.21 27.87 -7.52
C LYS A 689 43.14 27.30 -8.44
N LEU A 690 42.22 28.15 -8.91
CA LEU A 690 41.15 27.70 -9.79
C LEU A 690 41.71 27.35 -11.19
N PRO A 691 41.41 26.15 -11.74
CA PRO A 691 41.84 25.75 -13.07
C PRO A 691 41.02 26.47 -14.16
N MET A 692 41.41 27.69 -14.52
CA MET A 692 40.64 28.55 -15.43
C MET A 692 41.12 28.38 -16.89
N ASN A 693 40.71 27.28 -17.55
CA ASN A 693 40.94 27.10 -19.00
C ASN A 693 39.86 27.77 -19.88
N GLU A 694 38.70 28.13 -19.31
CA GLU A 694 37.62 28.85 -19.99
C GLU A 694 37.17 30.08 -19.17
N PRO A 695 36.82 31.21 -19.80
CA PRO A 695 36.39 32.40 -19.08
C PRO A 695 35.00 32.18 -18.46
N ILE A 696 34.96 32.00 -17.14
CA ILE A 696 33.69 32.06 -16.38
C ILE A 696 33.18 33.50 -16.45
N VAL A 697 31.91 33.66 -16.85
CA VAL A 697 31.25 34.97 -16.89
C VAL A 697 31.10 35.49 -15.46
N SER A 698 31.59 36.71 -15.22
CA SER A 698 31.43 37.43 -13.94
C SER A 698 29.98 37.37 -13.47
N GLY A 699 29.79 37.07 -12.18
CA GLY A 699 28.48 36.98 -11.57
C GLY A 699 27.82 35.60 -11.60
N ASN A 700 28.40 34.60 -12.25
CA ASN A 700 27.98 33.20 -12.13
C ASN A 700 28.33 32.61 -10.77
N THR A 701 27.57 31.60 -10.35
CA THR A 701 27.92 30.74 -9.21
C THR A 701 28.76 29.56 -9.67
N ILE A 702 29.76 29.19 -8.88
CA ILE A 702 30.55 27.97 -9.05
C ILE A 702 30.32 27.04 -7.86
N ARG A 703 30.21 25.74 -8.13
CA ARG A 703 30.14 24.71 -7.10
C ARG A 703 31.54 24.37 -6.62
N VAL A 704 31.74 24.48 -5.30
CA VAL A 704 32.91 24.04 -4.57
C VAL A 704 32.54 22.79 -3.78
N GLU A 705 33.35 21.75 -3.85
CA GLU A 705 33.10 20.45 -3.23
C GLU A 705 34.33 19.98 -2.47
N LEU A 706 34.13 19.55 -1.22
CA LEU A 706 35.14 18.96 -0.34
C LEU A 706 34.86 17.46 -0.26
N LYS A 707 35.89 16.64 -0.45
CA LYS A 707 35.82 15.18 -0.37
C LYS A 707 36.83 14.63 0.61
N LEU A 708 36.39 13.64 1.37
CA LEU A 708 37.19 12.83 2.25
C LEU A 708 37.07 11.36 1.84
N PRO A 709 38.00 10.48 2.23
CA PRO A 709 37.87 9.05 1.99
C PRO A 709 36.73 8.42 2.79
N LYS A 710 36.43 8.98 3.98
CA LYS A 710 35.39 8.55 4.92
C LYS A 710 35.09 9.69 5.90
N THR A 711 34.00 9.56 6.65
CA THR A 711 33.77 10.28 7.91
C THR A 711 34.05 9.33 9.08
N THR A 712 34.46 9.85 10.23
CA THR A 712 34.73 9.03 11.43
C THR A 712 34.04 9.63 12.63
N CYS A 713 33.65 8.81 13.61
CA CYS A 713 33.04 9.32 14.82
C CYS A 713 34.15 9.85 15.75
N PRO A 714 34.03 11.06 16.32
CA PRO A 714 35.03 11.56 17.27
C PRO A 714 35.28 10.63 18.46
N SER A 715 34.26 9.89 18.89
CA SER A 715 34.35 8.83 19.91
C SER A 715 35.21 7.63 19.52
N ASP A 716 35.39 7.34 18.22
CA ASP A 716 36.26 6.26 17.73
C ASP A 716 37.75 6.64 17.82
N VAL A 717 38.06 7.94 17.74
CA VAL A 717 39.43 8.48 17.69
C VAL A 717 39.87 9.04 19.05
N ASN A 718 38.93 9.60 19.82
CA ASN A 718 39.16 10.12 21.15
C ASN A 718 38.13 9.55 22.13
N VAL A 719 38.59 8.64 23.00
CA VAL A 719 37.78 7.95 24.02
C VAL A 719 37.09 8.92 25.01
N ALA A 720 37.58 10.15 25.13
CA ALA A 720 36.95 11.19 25.97
C ALA A 720 35.80 11.93 25.26
N SER A 721 35.63 11.75 23.94
CA SER A 721 34.54 12.35 23.18
C SER A 721 33.26 11.55 23.31
N THR A 722 32.15 12.22 23.58
CA THR A 722 30.80 11.62 23.60
C THR A 722 30.05 11.82 22.28
N ASP A 723 30.69 12.40 21.26
CA ASP A 723 30.10 12.62 19.94
C ASP A 723 30.24 11.36 19.07
N ASP A 724 29.10 10.79 18.69
CA ASP A 724 28.94 9.57 17.89
C ASP A 724 28.51 9.85 16.44
N ARG A 725 28.48 11.12 16.03
CA ARG A 725 28.17 11.49 14.65
C ARG A 725 29.36 11.15 13.73
N PRO A 726 29.11 10.63 12.51
CA PRO A 726 30.16 10.52 11.49
C PRO A 726 30.60 11.91 11.00
N LEU A 727 31.71 12.43 11.52
CA LEU A 727 32.21 13.77 11.19
C LEU A 727 33.40 13.71 10.21
N GLY A 728 33.50 14.73 9.37
CA GLY A 728 34.68 15.03 8.55
C GLY A 728 35.50 16.16 9.15
N VAL A 729 35.73 17.22 8.38
CA VAL A 729 36.35 18.47 8.87
C VAL A 729 35.29 19.51 9.20
N ALA A 730 35.52 20.32 10.23
CA ALA A 730 34.68 21.47 10.54
C ALA A 730 35.18 22.70 9.79
N VAL A 731 34.34 23.30 8.96
CA VAL A 731 34.70 24.46 8.14
C VAL A 731 34.04 25.71 8.71
N ARG A 732 34.82 26.79 8.85
CA ARG A 732 34.38 28.08 9.36
C ARG A 732 33.98 29.03 8.23
N ALA A 733 34.78 29.07 7.18
CA ALA A 733 34.56 29.96 6.06
C ALA A 733 35.14 29.36 4.78
N ILE A 734 34.47 29.62 3.66
CA ILE A 734 35.00 29.35 2.32
C ILE A 734 34.85 30.62 1.50
N ALA A 735 35.95 31.12 0.94
CA ALA A 735 36.00 32.36 0.16
C ALA A 735 36.74 32.17 -1.17
N ILE A 736 36.33 32.93 -2.17
CA ILE A 736 37.06 33.19 -3.41
C ILE A 736 37.70 34.57 -3.27
N GLU A 737 39.02 34.62 -3.33
CA GLU A 737 39.80 35.84 -3.21
C GLU A 737 40.53 36.13 -4.52
N ALA A 738 40.74 37.42 -4.82
CA ALA A 738 41.58 37.81 -5.94
C ALA A 738 43.03 37.39 -5.65
N ASP A 739 43.72 36.81 -6.64
CA ASP A 739 45.12 36.44 -6.47
C ASP A 739 46.03 37.64 -6.74
N ASP A 740 46.42 38.35 -5.67
CA ASP A 740 47.25 39.57 -5.74
C ASP A 740 48.73 39.30 -6.10
N GLU A 741 49.18 38.04 -6.23
CA GLU A 741 50.57 37.70 -6.56
C GLU A 741 50.92 37.71 -8.06
N ALA A 742 49.98 38.04 -8.97
CA ALA A 742 50.24 38.14 -10.40
C ALA A 742 50.42 39.60 -10.86
N LEU A 743 51.58 40.19 -10.55
CA LEU A 743 52.07 41.43 -11.15
C LEU A 743 52.19 41.30 -12.69
N ILE A 744 51.34 42.04 -13.40
CA ILE A 744 51.54 42.67 -14.72
C ILE A 744 52.40 41.90 -15.74
N ILE A 745 51.77 41.29 -16.75
CA ILE A 745 52.35 41.21 -18.10
C ILE A 745 51.44 42.04 -19.03
N PRO A 746 51.93 43.17 -19.59
CA PRO A 746 51.14 43.96 -20.50
C PRO A 746 51.12 43.30 -21.87
N PHE A 747 49.93 42.96 -22.38
CA PHE A 747 49.76 42.66 -23.80
C PHE A 747 49.85 43.97 -24.57
N ASN A 748 51.04 44.28 -25.07
CA ASN A 748 51.27 45.36 -26.03
C ASN A 748 51.26 44.77 -27.44
N CYS A 749 50.49 45.41 -28.31
CA CYS A 749 50.40 45.14 -29.74
C CYS A 749 51.76 45.39 -30.43
N ASP A 750 52.20 44.47 -31.29
CA ASP A 750 52.84 44.79 -32.58
C ASP A 750 53.21 43.52 -33.38
N GLY A 751 52.87 43.55 -34.68
CA GLY A 751 53.83 43.14 -35.71
C GLY A 751 53.71 41.78 -36.40
N ALA A 752 53.20 41.85 -37.65
CA ALA A 752 53.48 40.98 -38.81
C ALA A 752 52.79 39.61 -38.92
N GLY A 753 52.07 39.26 -40.00
CA GLY A 753 51.81 39.99 -41.22
C GLY A 753 51.10 39.13 -42.28
N ARG A 754 50.27 39.82 -43.08
CA ARG A 754 49.90 39.57 -44.50
C ARG A 754 49.01 38.35 -44.85
N SER A 755 47.70 38.61 -45.03
CA SER A 755 46.92 38.78 -46.29
C SER A 755 47.25 37.87 -47.51
N PRO A 756 46.36 37.63 -48.52
CA PRO A 756 45.11 38.36 -48.81
C PRO A 756 43.92 37.57 -49.42
N THR A 757 42.86 38.32 -49.78
CA THR A 757 41.89 38.12 -50.89
C THR A 757 40.75 37.09 -50.68
N VAL A 758 39.47 37.33 -50.98
CA VAL A 758 38.78 38.21 -51.94
C VAL A 758 37.42 38.66 -51.40
N CYS A 759 37.12 39.93 -51.62
CA CYS A 759 35.82 40.58 -51.50
C CYS A 759 34.89 40.17 -52.65
N ARG A 760 33.62 39.83 -52.39
CA ARG A 760 32.53 40.17 -53.32
C ARG A 760 31.19 40.35 -52.61
N SER A 761 30.59 41.46 -53.00
CA SER A 761 29.42 42.09 -52.44
C SER A 761 28.15 41.73 -53.24
N LYS A 762 27.03 42.13 -52.64
CA LYS A 762 25.78 42.63 -53.23
C LYS A 762 24.57 41.69 -53.33
N ARG A 763 23.54 42.19 -52.62
CA ARG A 763 22.17 42.55 -53.06
C ARG A 763 21.07 41.51 -52.87
N ALA A 764 20.23 41.83 -51.89
CA ALA A 764 18.81 42.23 -52.04
C ALA A 764 17.89 41.32 -52.87
N ALA A 765 16.95 40.68 -52.18
CA ALA A 765 15.51 40.91 -52.29
C ALA A 765 14.85 40.50 -50.96
#